data_AF-A0A9W7JAT6-F1
#
_entry.id   AF-A0A9W7JAT6-F1
#
_cell.length_a   1.000
_cell.length_b   1.000
_cell.length_c   1.000
_cell.angle_alpha   90.00
_cell.angle_beta   90.00
_cell.angle_gamma   90.00
#
_symmetry.space_group_name_H-M   'P 1'
#
loop_
_entity.id
_entity.type
_entity.pdbx_description
1 polymer ?
#
loop_
_entity_poly.entity_id
_entity_poly.type
_entity_poly.pdbx_seq_one_letter_code
_entity_poly.pdbx_strand_id
1 'polypeptide(L)'
;MKFKIGRGDAISFWHDSWLHDVPLKTKYPRMFVLAINKNGKIEEFGSRGTTGWAWDVRMRRNLADWELDLWMGLMSDLSCVTLDFQENDRLVWVGNGEGVYTTKSCRKLLSNSESKGSSWKSCVWKGIAPPRVEFFMWQLTHERIAVKVELIKRGVLADSENLCPICKLVPETVKHLFISCNAIWNLWNLFFRAWNLSVVLPNDLKSLLFSWDDFVPNSKIWRFIPGAIIWSVWKVRNSIVFEDETFDYLQLSFLTRTRIATWFLAKESQLTLSKDSLTGDPSLADSLSNHRKKKPIINGWTPPPIGFYKMNVVNEDIVVHDSEGRKIESQLVPIVDAYVDLRNYYARAYLGSNPNAVPNFWLAFTVSVPALGFSTYTVSTSKKPGAGSTRSSIYKFQMGEKPAIEVGEGDLKLTISAPPGKMINYVNKRNLVEESVDQSFSFYTGYNGSNDKAPQNSGAYIFRPNGTYPIKSEQASMTVIKGPLIHEVHQQINTWIFQTTRLYKEKEHVEVEFIVGPVPIEDGFGKEVATQIRTSLESNKTFYTDSNGRDFIKRIRDFRTDWDLEVNQPVAGNYYPITLGIYIQDKEKEFSVLVDRSLAGSSIVDGQIELMLHRRLLLDDSRGVEEALNETVCVLDDCRGLAVQGKYYYRIDSLGEGAKWRRSFGQEIYSPLLLAFAEEDGDKWMSSHTPAFSGIDASYSLPDNVALITLQELEDGKVLLRLAHLYEIGEDSVLSVMTRVELKKLFPGKKIAKVTEMSLSANQEREEMEKRRLVWEVEGEENQNPKVVRGSQVDPKKLEVELAPMEIRTFLIQFEVDLMTAAFKSTVDA
;
A
#
# COMPACT_ATOMS: atom_id res chain seq x y z
N MET A 1 2.84 2.66 -38.92
CA MET A 1 1.56 2.84 -39.63
C MET A 1 1.87 3.57 -40.94
N LYS A 2 1.24 3.21 -42.06
CA LYS A 2 1.41 3.88 -43.36
C LYS A 2 0.05 4.04 -44.04
N PHE A 3 -0.17 5.13 -44.76
CA PHE A 3 -1.41 5.29 -45.54
C PHE A 3 -1.40 4.38 -46.77
N LYS A 4 -2.53 3.73 -47.03
CA LYS A 4 -2.84 3.11 -48.32
C LYS A 4 -3.92 3.95 -48.98
N ILE A 5 -3.58 4.47 -50.15
CA ILE A 5 -4.42 5.36 -50.94
C ILE A 5 -5.54 4.52 -51.58
N GLY A 6 -6.79 4.95 -51.40
CA GLY A 6 -7.95 4.48 -52.13
C GLY A 6 -8.43 5.59 -53.06
N ARG A 7 -9.57 6.20 -52.73
CA ARG A 7 -10.16 7.33 -53.47
C ARG A 7 -9.51 8.70 -53.22
N GLY A 8 -8.70 8.87 -52.17
CA GLY A 8 -7.87 10.07 -51.96
C GLY A 8 -8.58 11.28 -51.35
N ASP A 9 -9.77 11.12 -50.78
CA ASP A 9 -10.59 12.18 -50.16
C ASP A 9 -10.24 12.44 -48.68
N ALA A 10 -9.51 11.52 -48.02
CA ALA A 10 -9.18 11.64 -46.60
C ALA A 10 -7.74 12.09 -46.36
N ILE A 11 -6.80 11.75 -47.26
CA ILE A 11 -5.36 11.98 -47.10
C ILE A 11 -4.97 13.36 -47.64
N SER A 12 -4.23 14.15 -46.85
CA SER A 12 -3.69 15.45 -47.28
C SER A 12 -2.47 15.27 -48.19
N PHE A 13 -2.52 15.87 -49.39
CA PHE A 13 -1.49 15.72 -50.40
C PHE A 13 -0.11 16.20 -49.92
N TRP A 14 -0.02 17.34 -49.23
CA TRP A 14 1.26 17.92 -48.81
C TRP A 14 1.69 17.55 -47.38
N HIS A 15 0.73 17.28 -46.50
CA HIS A 15 0.95 17.22 -45.05
C HIS A 15 1.13 15.81 -44.51
N ASP A 16 0.53 14.81 -45.16
CA ASP A 16 0.61 13.41 -44.72
C ASP A 16 1.77 12.66 -45.38
N SER A 17 2.38 11.72 -44.65
CA SER A 17 3.39 10.80 -45.17
C SER A 17 2.72 9.62 -45.90
N TRP A 18 2.21 9.87 -47.11
CA TRP A 18 1.46 8.88 -47.88
C TRP A 18 2.28 8.25 -49.03
N LEU A 19 3.21 9.00 -49.63
CA LEU A 19 4.08 8.52 -50.70
C LEU A 19 5.44 8.04 -50.19
N HIS A 20 6.02 8.78 -49.26
CA HIS A 20 7.33 8.53 -48.65
C HIS A 20 7.21 8.47 -47.12
N ASP A 21 8.31 8.14 -46.44
CA ASP A 21 8.37 8.15 -44.97
C ASP A 21 8.25 9.56 -44.37
N VAL A 22 8.43 10.60 -45.19
CA VAL A 22 8.23 12.01 -44.84
C VAL A 22 7.17 12.66 -45.73
N PRO A 23 6.46 13.70 -45.25
CA PRO A 23 5.48 14.42 -46.08
C PRO A 23 6.11 15.09 -47.30
N LEU A 24 5.33 15.24 -48.38
CA LEU A 24 5.81 15.86 -49.63
C LEU A 24 6.27 17.31 -49.42
N LYS A 25 5.69 18.05 -48.46
CA LYS A 25 6.17 19.41 -48.13
C LYS A 25 7.59 19.43 -47.57
N THR A 26 8.03 18.35 -46.92
CA THR A 26 9.38 18.22 -46.36
C THR A 26 10.36 17.79 -47.43
N LYS A 27 9.95 16.89 -48.34
CA LYS A 27 10.79 16.41 -49.45
C LYS A 27 10.93 17.45 -50.57
N TYR A 28 9.86 18.17 -50.90
CA TYR A 28 9.81 19.19 -51.95
C TYR A 28 9.35 20.56 -51.39
N PRO A 29 10.10 21.16 -50.46
CA PRO A 29 9.69 22.39 -49.77
C PRO A 29 9.49 23.55 -50.75
N ARG A 30 10.28 23.61 -51.82
CA ARG A 30 10.15 24.66 -52.84
C ARG A 30 8.86 24.51 -53.67
N MET A 31 8.47 23.29 -54.01
CA MET A 31 7.20 23.02 -54.72
C MET A 31 6.00 23.33 -53.84
N PHE A 32 6.06 22.96 -52.54
CA PHE A 32 5.01 23.30 -51.58
C PHE A 32 4.80 24.81 -51.42
N VAL A 33 5.88 25.59 -51.37
CA VAL A 33 5.78 27.06 -51.29
C VAL A 33 5.09 27.66 -52.51
N LEU A 34 5.27 27.05 -53.68
CA LEU A 34 4.71 27.51 -54.96
C LEU A 34 3.32 26.94 -55.27
N ALA A 35 2.90 25.86 -54.61
CA ALA A 35 1.59 25.25 -54.80
C ALA A 35 0.46 26.23 -54.45
N ILE A 36 -0.57 26.28 -55.29
CA ILE A 36 -1.80 27.05 -55.04
C ILE A 36 -2.59 26.39 -53.90
N ASN A 37 -2.84 25.09 -54.04
CA ASN A 37 -3.53 24.32 -53.02
C ASN A 37 -2.50 23.67 -52.08
N LYS A 38 -2.38 24.22 -50.86
CA LYS A 38 -1.44 23.71 -49.84
C LYS A 38 -2.07 22.69 -48.90
N ASN A 39 -3.39 22.75 -48.74
CA ASN A 39 -4.11 21.96 -47.74
C ASN A 39 -5.05 20.90 -48.36
N GLY A 40 -5.09 20.81 -49.69
CA GLY A 40 -5.99 19.91 -50.40
C GLY A 40 -5.74 18.43 -50.14
N LYS A 41 -6.78 17.65 -50.41
CA LYS A 41 -6.76 16.19 -50.41
C LYS A 41 -6.19 15.64 -51.71
N ILE A 42 -5.72 14.39 -51.73
CA ILE A 42 -5.07 13.79 -52.91
C ILE A 42 -5.95 13.88 -54.16
N GLU A 43 -7.26 13.65 -54.04
CA GLU A 43 -8.20 13.72 -55.17
C GLU A 43 -8.34 15.13 -55.78
N GLU A 44 -7.93 16.19 -55.06
CA GLU A 44 -8.01 17.56 -55.57
C GLU A 44 -6.83 17.93 -56.49
N PHE A 45 -5.81 17.08 -56.57
CA PHE A 45 -4.59 17.33 -57.36
C PHE A 45 -4.58 16.56 -58.67
N GLY A 46 -5.75 16.26 -59.24
CA GLY A 46 -5.85 15.59 -60.52
C GLY A 46 -7.27 15.39 -61.00
N SER A 47 -7.40 14.69 -62.12
CA SER A 47 -8.70 14.32 -62.68
C SER A 47 -8.65 12.90 -63.25
N ARG A 48 -9.81 12.24 -63.26
CA ARG A 48 -9.95 10.90 -63.82
C ARG A 48 -10.07 10.98 -65.34
N GLY A 49 -9.03 10.54 -66.05
CA GLY A 49 -9.02 10.39 -67.50
C GLY A 49 -9.50 9.01 -67.97
N THR A 50 -9.53 8.81 -69.29
CA THR A 50 -9.93 7.53 -69.93
C THR A 50 -8.93 6.39 -69.72
N THR A 51 -7.66 6.70 -69.43
CA THR A 51 -6.58 5.73 -69.22
C THR A 51 -6.10 5.61 -67.77
N GLY A 52 -6.70 6.35 -66.83
CA GLY A 52 -6.30 6.35 -65.42
C GLY A 52 -6.38 7.73 -64.76
N TRP A 53 -5.75 7.86 -63.59
CA TRP A 53 -5.62 9.12 -62.87
C TRP A 53 -4.56 10.02 -63.52
N ALA A 54 -4.90 11.30 -63.74
CA ALA A 54 -3.97 12.30 -64.27
C ALA A 54 -3.75 13.41 -63.24
N TRP A 55 -2.50 13.58 -62.80
CA TRP A 55 -2.12 14.61 -61.83
C TRP A 55 -2.14 16.02 -62.44
N ASP A 56 -2.77 16.97 -61.75
CA ASP A 56 -2.82 18.41 -62.04
C ASP A 56 -2.42 19.20 -60.79
N VAL A 57 -1.11 19.33 -60.54
CA VAL A 57 -0.58 20.11 -59.41
C VAL A 57 -0.35 21.56 -59.86
N ARG A 58 -1.23 22.48 -59.45
CA ARG A 58 -1.15 23.88 -59.90
C ARG A 58 -0.19 24.73 -59.08
N MET A 59 0.68 25.46 -59.78
CA MET A 59 1.64 26.41 -59.20
C MET A 59 1.15 27.85 -59.36
N ARG A 60 1.42 28.70 -58.35
CA ARG A 60 1.00 30.13 -58.35
C ARG A 60 1.73 31.00 -59.39
N ARG A 61 2.81 30.48 -59.98
CA ARG A 61 3.59 31.09 -61.07
C ARG A 61 4.28 30.01 -61.90
N ASN A 62 4.75 30.38 -63.09
CA ASN A 62 5.63 29.52 -63.89
C ASN A 62 6.91 29.19 -63.09
N LEU A 63 7.41 27.97 -63.29
CA LEU A 63 8.64 27.48 -62.67
C LEU A 63 9.86 28.11 -63.33
N ALA A 64 10.86 28.44 -62.54
CA ALA A 64 12.16 28.87 -63.06
C ALA A 64 13.00 27.65 -63.45
N ASP A 65 14.03 27.84 -64.28
CA ASP A 65 14.85 26.73 -64.80
C ASP A 65 15.44 25.84 -63.69
N TRP A 66 15.90 26.44 -62.59
CA TRP A 66 16.43 25.70 -61.42
C TRP A 66 15.36 25.00 -60.56
N GLU A 67 14.07 25.22 -60.84
CA GLU A 67 12.94 24.56 -60.17
C GLU A 67 12.40 23.38 -60.99
N LEU A 68 12.81 23.24 -62.26
CA LEU A 68 12.37 22.17 -63.16
C LEU A 68 12.80 20.79 -62.68
N ASP A 69 14.03 20.64 -62.16
CA ASP A 69 14.52 19.35 -61.64
C ASP A 69 13.68 18.86 -60.45
N LEU A 70 13.28 19.77 -59.56
CA LEU A 70 12.41 19.45 -58.41
C LEU A 70 11.00 19.07 -58.86
N TRP A 71 10.49 19.73 -59.90
CA TRP A 71 9.19 19.41 -60.49
C TRP A 71 9.20 18.07 -61.20
N MET A 72 10.24 17.78 -61.99
CA MET A 72 10.42 16.47 -62.62
C MET A 72 10.53 15.36 -61.57
N GLY A 73 11.24 15.61 -60.47
CA GLY A 73 11.31 14.70 -59.33
C GLY A 73 9.94 14.43 -58.70
N LEU A 74 9.15 15.49 -58.45
CA LEU A 74 7.80 15.34 -57.90
C LEU A 74 6.87 14.59 -58.85
N MET A 75 6.85 14.93 -60.14
CA MET A 75 5.97 14.28 -61.12
C MET A 75 6.38 12.81 -61.38
N SER A 76 7.67 12.51 -61.34
CA SER A 76 8.18 11.13 -61.40
C SER A 76 7.66 10.31 -60.21
N ASP A 77 7.78 10.84 -58.98
CA ASP A 77 7.27 10.20 -57.77
C ASP A 77 5.75 9.95 -57.84
N LEU A 78 4.98 10.92 -58.37
CA LEU A 78 3.53 10.81 -58.53
C LEU A 78 3.11 9.85 -59.66
N SER A 79 3.91 9.69 -60.71
CA SER A 79 3.58 8.85 -61.86
C SER A 79 3.41 7.36 -61.51
N CYS A 80 4.04 6.92 -60.43
CA CYS A 80 3.93 5.55 -59.92
C CYS A 80 2.68 5.31 -59.07
N VAL A 81 1.82 6.32 -58.89
CA VAL A 81 0.65 6.27 -58.02
C VAL A 81 -0.63 6.26 -58.84
N THR A 82 -1.49 5.28 -58.57
CA THR A 82 -2.86 5.20 -59.09
C THR A 82 -3.87 5.28 -57.95
N LEU A 83 -4.97 6.00 -58.14
CA LEU A 83 -6.10 6.02 -57.20
C LEU A 83 -7.13 4.95 -57.60
N ASP A 84 -7.65 4.27 -56.59
CA ASP A 84 -8.74 3.31 -56.74
C ASP A 84 -10.00 3.84 -56.07
N PHE A 85 -10.94 4.31 -56.89
CA PHE A 85 -12.20 4.91 -56.43
C PHE A 85 -13.19 3.90 -55.84
N GLN A 86 -12.93 2.60 -55.92
CA GLN A 86 -13.76 1.56 -55.29
C GLN A 86 -13.34 1.27 -53.84
N GLU A 87 -12.13 1.71 -53.44
CA GLU A 87 -11.58 1.49 -52.10
C GLU A 87 -11.50 2.80 -51.30
N ASN A 88 -11.74 2.73 -49.99
CA ASN A 88 -11.57 3.88 -49.10
C ASN A 88 -10.10 4.03 -48.69
N ASP A 89 -9.68 5.28 -48.45
CA ASP A 89 -8.38 5.58 -47.84
C ASP A 89 -8.29 4.91 -46.46
N ARG A 90 -7.20 4.19 -46.19
CA ARG A 90 -7.02 3.47 -44.92
C ARG A 90 -5.59 3.52 -44.40
N LEU A 91 -5.49 3.52 -43.07
CA LEU A 91 -4.22 3.35 -42.37
C LEU A 91 -3.89 1.85 -42.25
N VAL A 92 -2.73 1.49 -42.78
CA VAL A 92 -2.22 0.11 -42.79
C VAL A 92 -1.14 -0.04 -41.72
N TRP A 93 -1.26 -1.08 -40.91
CA TRP A 93 -0.26 -1.43 -39.94
C TRP A 93 0.95 -2.05 -40.63
N VAL A 94 2.13 -1.45 -40.48
CA VAL A 94 3.36 -1.88 -41.18
C VAL A 94 4.01 -3.08 -40.49
N GLY A 95 3.49 -3.53 -39.35
CA GLY A 95 4.27 -4.28 -38.40
C GLY A 95 4.80 -5.64 -38.88
N ASN A 96 3.98 -6.68 -38.85
CA ASN A 96 4.35 -8.01 -39.35
C ASN A 96 4.15 -8.16 -40.87
N GLY A 97 3.88 -7.06 -41.59
CA GLY A 97 3.61 -7.08 -43.03
C GLY A 97 2.19 -7.50 -43.44
N GLU A 98 1.32 -7.87 -42.50
CA GLU A 98 -0.07 -8.32 -42.79
C GLU A 98 -1.05 -7.16 -42.97
N GLY A 99 -0.64 -5.92 -42.68
CA GLY A 99 -1.47 -4.74 -42.85
C GLY A 99 -2.53 -4.51 -41.77
N VAL A 100 -2.75 -5.48 -40.87
CA VAL A 100 -3.75 -5.44 -39.79
C VAL A 100 -3.07 -5.18 -38.45
N TYR A 101 -3.58 -4.21 -37.69
CA TYR A 101 -3.08 -3.91 -36.35
C TYR A 101 -3.43 -5.01 -35.36
N THR A 102 -2.44 -5.51 -34.62
CA THR A 102 -2.66 -6.36 -33.45
C THR A 102 -1.78 -5.90 -32.29
N THR A 103 -2.32 -5.94 -31.08
CA THR A 103 -1.58 -5.57 -29.85
C THR A 103 -0.30 -6.40 -29.70
N LYS A 104 -0.34 -7.67 -30.14
CA LYS A 104 0.82 -8.60 -30.17
C LYS A 104 1.92 -8.14 -31.12
N SER A 105 1.58 -7.74 -32.36
CA SER A 105 2.59 -7.30 -33.34
C SER A 105 3.18 -5.93 -32.96
N CYS A 106 2.37 -5.03 -32.40
CA CYS A 106 2.83 -3.75 -31.85
C CYS A 106 3.83 -3.96 -30.71
N ARG A 107 3.51 -4.83 -29.73
CA ARG A 107 4.43 -5.17 -28.62
C ARG A 107 5.74 -5.77 -29.12
N LYS A 108 5.69 -6.65 -30.12
CA LYS A 108 6.88 -7.31 -30.69
C LYS A 108 7.80 -6.35 -31.46
N LEU A 109 7.23 -5.32 -32.09
CA LEU A 109 8.01 -4.25 -32.73
C LEU A 109 8.62 -3.29 -31.72
N LEU A 110 7.86 -2.94 -30.69
CA LEU A 110 8.34 -2.11 -29.58
C LEU A 110 9.44 -2.81 -28.76
N SER A 111 9.40 -4.15 -28.65
CA SER A 111 10.44 -4.93 -27.97
C SER A 111 11.71 -5.07 -28.80
N ASN A 112 11.62 -5.10 -30.13
CA ASN A 112 12.80 -5.18 -31.01
C ASN A 112 13.47 -3.81 -31.23
N SER A 113 12.77 -2.71 -30.93
CA SER A 113 13.33 -1.35 -30.93
C SER A 113 13.90 -0.95 -29.57
N GLU A 114 14.38 -1.89 -28.76
CA GLU A 114 15.25 -1.54 -27.64
C GLU A 114 16.59 -1.06 -28.21
N SER A 115 16.67 0.24 -28.47
CA SER A 115 17.92 0.94 -28.26
C SER A 115 18.40 0.60 -26.84
N LYS A 116 19.56 -0.07 -26.71
CA LYS A 116 20.30 -0.12 -25.44
C LYS A 116 20.40 1.32 -24.91
N GLY A 117 19.57 1.68 -23.93
CA GLY A 117 19.36 3.08 -23.60
C GLY A 117 18.69 3.29 -22.24
N SER A 118 19.52 3.35 -21.21
CA SER A 118 19.33 4.01 -19.89
C SER A 118 18.36 3.38 -18.87
N SER A 119 18.95 2.72 -17.88
CA SER A 119 18.30 2.30 -16.62
C SER A 119 17.98 3.52 -15.77
N TRP A 120 16.83 4.16 -16.00
CA TRP A 120 16.29 5.22 -15.13
C TRP A 120 16.03 4.74 -13.70
N LYS A 121 15.94 3.40 -13.50
CA LYS A 121 15.69 2.73 -12.21
C LYS A 121 16.71 3.18 -11.14
N SER A 122 17.99 3.29 -11.51
CA SER A 122 19.06 3.69 -10.57
C SER A 122 18.99 5.17 -10.16
N CYS A 123 18.30 6.01 -10.94
CA CYS A 123 18.23 7.45 -10.72
C CYS A 123 16.99 7.87 -9.92
N VAL A 124 15.89 7.12 -10.02
CA VAL A 124 14.60 7.47 -9.43
C VAL A 124 14.32 6.74 -8.12
N TRP A 125 14.52 5.41 -8.07
CA TRP A 125 14.19 4.59 -6.91
C TRP A 125 15.40 4.45 -5.97
N LYS A 126 15.85 5.57 -5.39
CA LYS A 126 17.01 5.59 -4.49
C LYS A 126 16.62 5.37 -3.01
N GLY A 127 15.33 5.42 -2.65
CA GLY A 127 14.85 5.31 -1.27
C GLY A 127 15.28 6.50 -0.39
N ILE A 128 15.48 7.66 -1.00
CA ILE A 128 15.99 8.89 -0.35
C ILE A 128 14.95 10.01 -0.29
N ALA A 129 13.89 9.94 -1.11
CA ALA A 129 12.75 10.85 -1.02
C ALA A 129 11.49 10.07 -0.60
N PRO A 130 10.44 10.74 -0.09
CA PRO A 130 9.17 10.07 0.18
C PRO A 130 8.66 9.32 -1.06
N PRO A 131 8.04 8.13 -0.95
CA PRO A 131 7.65 7.30 -2.11
C PRO A 131 6.82 8.05 -3.16
N ARG A 132 5.95 8.97 -2.73
CA ARG A 132 5.16 9.85 -3.63
C ARG A 132 6.03 10.75 -4.50
N VAL A 133 7.19 11.20 -4.01
CA VAL A 133 8.13 12.05 -4.73
C VAL A 133 8.93 11.21 -5.72
N GLU A 134 9.40 10.03 -5.34
CA GLU A 134 10.10 9.12 -6.25
C GLU A 134 9.17 8.66 -7.38
N PHE A 135 7.91 8.35 -7.07
CA PHE A 135 6.90 8.09 -8.08
C PHE A 135 6.65 9.30 -9.00
N PHE A 136 6.60 10.51 -8.45
CA PHE A 136 6.48 11.72 -9.26
C PHE A 136 7.69 11.94 -10.18
N MET A 137 8.91 11.70 -9.69
CA MET A 137 10.13 11.73 -10.50
C MET A 137 10.11 10.67 -11.61
N TRP A 138 9.54 9.49 -11.36
CA TRP A 138 9.31 8.48 -12.39
C TRP A 138 8.34 8.98 -13.48
N GLN A 139 7.22 9.61 -13.10
CA GLN A 139 6.29 10.18 -14.08
C GLN A 139 6.95 11.27 -14.94
N LEU A 140 7.83 12.05 -14.32
CA LEU A 140 8.60 13.10 -14.98
C LEU A 140 9.61 12.57 -16.01
N THR A 141 10.33 11.48 -15.71
CA THR A 141 11.27 10.87 -16.66
C THR A 141 10.59 10.27 -17.90
N HIS A 142 9.27 10.06 -17.81
CA HIS A 142 8.43 9.61 -18.91
C HIS A 142 7.60 10.74 -19.54
N GLU A 143 7.81 12.00 -19.10
CA GLU A 143 7.07 13.20 -19.56
C GLU A 143 5.54 13.09 -19.41
N ARG A 144 5.05 12.31 -18.43
CA ARG A 144 3.61 12.01 -18.27
C ARG A 144 2.85 12.92 -17.32
N ILE A 145 3.44 14.03 -16.89
CA ILE A 145 2.83 14.95 -15.93
C ILE A 145 1.96 16.01 -16.61
N ALA A 146 1.00 16.56 -15.85
CA ALA A 146 0.00 17.52 -16.32
C ALA A 146 0.53 18.97 -16.43
N VAL A 147 1.61 19.18 -17.19
CA VAL A 147 2.03 20.53 -17.62
C VAL A 147 1.11 21.04 -18.73
N LYS A 148 0.94 22.36 -18.87
CA LYS A 148 -0.04 22.96 -19.78
C LYS A 148 0.13 22.51 -21.23
N VAL A 149 1.36 22.35 -21.73
CA VAL A 149 1.59 21.84 -23.10
C VAL A 149 1.04 20.42 -23.29
N GLU A 150 1.13 19.55 -22.28
CA GLU A 150 0.57 18.19 -22.33
C GLU A 150 -0.95 18.18 -22.14
N LEU A 151 -1.50 19.11 -21.36
CA LEU A 151 -2.95 19.28 -21.19
C LEU A 151 -3.61 19.78 -22.48
N ILE A 152 -2.96 20.69 -23.20
CA ILE A 152 -3.39 21.16 -24.53
C ILE A 152 -3.44 19.99 -25.52
N LYS A 153 -2.39 19.15 -25.57
CA LYS A 153 -2.37 17.93 -26.42
C LYS A 153 -3.52 16.97 -26.12
N ARG A 154 -4.06 17.01 -24.90
CA ARG A 154 -5.19 16.18 -24.43
C ARG A 154 -6.55 16.87 -24.56
N GLY A 155 -6.60 18.09 -25.12
CA GLY A 155 -7.84 18.86 -25.29
C GLY A 155 -8.42 19.42 -23.99
N VAL A 156 -7.63 19.50 -22.92
CA VAL A 156 -8.09 19.98 -21.58
C VAL A 156 -7.99 21.50 -21.45
N LEU A 157 -6.99 22.12 -22.09
CA LEU A 157 -6.76 23.58 -22.06
C LEU A 157 -6.72 24.14 -23.48
N ALA A 158 -7.04 25.43 -23.62
CA ALA A 158 -6.91 26.16 -24.88
C ALA A 158 -5.43 26.52 -25.19
N ASP A 159 -5.09 26.63 -26.48
CA ASP A 159 -3.73 26.98 -26.93
C ASP A 159 -3.21 28.31 -26.35
N SER A 160 -4.12 29.25 -26.05
CA SER A 160 -3.81 30.54 -25.43
C SER A 160 -3.32 30.44 -23.98
N GLU A 161 -3.48 29.31 -23.31
CA GLU A 161 -3.15 29.11 -21.89
C GLU A 161 -1.82 28.39 -21.66
N ASN A 162 -0.98 28.29 -22.69
CA ASN A 162 0.23 27.46 -22.66
C ASN A 162 1.38 28.00 -21.79
N LEU A 163 1.34 29.25 -21.33
CA LEU A 163 2.47 29.90 -20.66
C LEU A 163 2.77 29.31 -19.27
N CYS A 164 4.07 29.21 -18.96
CA CYS A 164 4.61 28.76 -17.68
C CYS A 164 4.07 29.61 -16.50
N PRO A 165 3.48 29.00 -15.46
CA PRO A 165 2.95 29.73 -14.31
C PRO A 165 3.99 30.57 -13.56
N ILE A 166 5.27 30.18 -13.60
CA ILE A 166 6.36 30.83 -12.88
C ILE A 166 6.89 32.06 -13.65
N CYS A 167 7.37 31.87 -14.89
CA CYS A 167 8.00 32.96 -15.64
C CYS A 167 7.00 33.74 -16.50
N LYS A 168 5.85 33.17 -16.85
CA LYS A 168 4.83 33.74 -17.75
C LYS A 168 5.34 34.16 -19.14
N LEU A 169 6.51 33.70 -19.57
CA LEU A 169 7.17 34.11 -20.83
C LEU A 169 7.27 33.00 -21.88
N VAL A 170 7.35 31.74 -21.45
CA VAL A 170 7.63 30.58 -22.32
C VAL A 170 6.56 29.51 -22.07
N PRO A 171 6.16 28.71 -23.09
CA PRO A 171 5.25 27.60 -22.88
C PRO A 171 5.72 26.60 -21.80
N GLU A 172 4.78 26.15 -20.96
CA GLU A 172 5.02 25.22 -19.86
C GLU A 172 5.26 23.79 -20.38
N THR A 173 6.52 23.51 -20.69
CA THR A 173 7.02 22.15 -20.94
C THR A 173 7.71 21.60 -19.70
N VAL A 174 7.90 20.27 -19.61
CA VAL A 174 8.68 19.64 -18.53
C VAL A 174 10.10 20.23 -18.48
N LYS A 175 10.77 20.32 -19.64
CA LYS A 175 12.10 20.93 -19.75
C LYS A 175 12.10 22.38 -19.23
N HIS A 176 11.14 23.19 -19.64
CA HIS A 176 11.11 24.58 -19.22
C HIS A 176 10.84 24.72 -17.72
N LEU A 177 9.81 24.03 -17.21
CA LEU A 177 9.40 24.15 -15.82
C LEU A 177 10.50 23.68 -14.85
N PHE A 178 11.21 22.60 -15.15
CA PHE A 178 12.16 22.00 -14.20
C PHE A 178 13.64 22.32 -14.46
N ILE A 179 14.00 22.85 -15.63
CA ILE A 179 15.41 23.10 -16.00
C ILE A 179 15.64 24.53 -16.47
N SER A 180 14.97 24.96 -17.55
CA SER A 180 15.36 26.19 -18.26
C SER A 180 14.61 27.46 -17.85
N CYS A 181 13.58 27.37 -17.00
CA CYS A 181 12.95 28.54 -16.42
C CYS A 181 14.00 29.32 -15.61
N ASN A 182 14.15 30.63 -15.86
CA ASN A 182 15.20 31.45 -15.24
C ASN A 182 15.21 31.37 -13.71
N ALA A 183 14.02 31.36 -13.08
CA ALA A 183 13.90 31.20 -11.63
C ALA A 183 14.41 29.82 -11.17
N ILE A 184 14.09 28.75 -11.90
CA ILE A 184 14.48 27.39 -11.54
C ILE A 184 15.96 27.14 -11.84
N TRP A 185 16.48 27.70 -12.92
CA TRP A 185 17.91 27.73 -13.22
C TRP A 185 18.71 28.36 -12.07
N ASN A 186 18.24 29.50 -11.54
CA ASN A 186 18.86 30.13 -10.38
C ASN A 186 18.79 29.26 -9.11
N LEU A 187 17.69 28.52 -8.93
CA LEU A 187 17.56 27.57 -7.82
C LEU A 187 18.56 26.41 -7.93
N TRP A 188 18.77 25.82 -9.11
CA TRP A 188 19.81 24.80 -9.31
C TRP A 188 21.20 25.37 -9.00
N ASN A 189 21.51 26.56 -9.52
CA ASN A 189 22.80 27.23 -9.26
C ASN A 189 23.05 27.53 -7.79
N LEU A 190 21.99 27.79 -7.00
CA LEU A 190 22.10 27.98 -5.56
C LEU A 190 22.78 26.78 -4.88
N PHE A 191 22.42 25.56 -5.30
CA PHE A 191 22.99 24.33 -4.75
C PHE A 191 24.34 23.98 -5.37
N PHE A 192 24.56 24.18 -6.68
CA PHE A 192 25.90 23.99 -7.25
C PHE A 192 26.94 24.91 -6.59
N ARG A 193 26.59 26.16 -6.30
CA ARG A 193 27.48 27.10 -5.61
C ARG A 193 27.82 26.68 -4.18
N ALA A 194 26.92 25.99 -3.48
CA ALA A 194 27.21 25.48 -2.14
C ALA A 194 28.34 24.42 -2.13
N TRP A 195 28.59 23.76 -3.27
CA TRP A 195 29.73 22.85 -3.47
C TRP A 195 30.82 23.43 -4.37
N ASN A 196 30.84 24.76 -4.56
CA ASN A 196 31.78 25.47 -5.45
C ASN A 196 31.81 24.94 -6.91
N LEU A 197 30.67 24.46 -7.41
CA LEU A 197 30.50 23.98 -8.78
C LEU A 197 29.90 25.04 -9.70
N SER A 198 30.34 25.02 -10.96
CA SER A 198 29.74 25.77 -12.07
C SER A 198 29.40 24.81 -13.20
N VAL A 199 28.11 24.54 -13.40
CA VAL A 199 27.62 23.45 -14.26
C VAL A 199 26.61 23.98 -15.28
N VAL A 200 26.68 23.45 -16.50
CA VAL A 200 25.64 23.64 -17.52
C VAL A 200 24.68 22.45 -17.44
N LEU A 201 23.40 22.68 -17.13
CA LEU A 201 22.43 21.58 -17.04
C LEU A 201 22.20 20.94 -18.42
N PRO A 202 22.02 19.61 -18.48
CA PRO A 202 21.60 18.90 -19.68
C PRO A 202 20.27 19.41 -20.24
N ASN A 203 20.01 19.08 -21.50
CA ASN A 203 18.83 19.56 -22.23
C ASN A 203 17.51 18.88 -21.83
N ASP A 204 17.56 17.83 -21.01
CA ASP A 204 16.41 17.08 -20.52
C ASP A 204 16.66 16.58 -19.08
N LEU A 205 15.57 16.29 -18.39
CA LEU A 205 15.60 15.95 -16.96
C LEU A 205 16.20 14.57 -16.71
N LYS A 206 16.05 13.66 -17.67
CA LYS A 206 16.54 12.28 -17.54
C LYS A 206 18.07 12.26 -17.54
N SER A 207 18.70 12.97 -18.45
CA SER A 207 20.15 13.15 -18.48
C SER A 207 20.67 13.85 -17.23
N LEU A 208 19.97 14.87 -16.72
CA LEU A 208 20.35 15.55 -15.47
C LEU A 208 20.33 14.61 -14.26
N LEU A 209 19.28 13.79 -14.12
CA LEU A 209 19.17 12.82 -13.02
C LEU A 209 20.19 11.69 -13.14
N PHE A 210 20.55 11.31 -14.38
CA PHE A 210 21.52 10.26 -14.64
C PHE A 210 22.93 10.67 -14.23
N SER A 211 23.35 11.89 -14.57
CA SER A 211 24.68 12.40 -14.26
C SER A 211 24.78 13.08 -12.88
N TRP A 212 23.72 13.07 -12.07
CA TRP A 212 23.67 13.90 -10.85
C TRP A 212 24.74 13.52 -9.82
N ASP A 213 24.89 12.22 -9.58
CA ASP A 213 25.81 11.70 -8.58
C ASP A 213 27.30 11.88 -9.00
N ASP A 214 27.55 12.13 -10.29
CA ASP A 214 28.89 12.37 -10.84
C ASP A 214 29.41 13.79 -10.55
N PHE A 215 28.53 14.75 -10.28
CA PHE A 215 28.93 16.14 -10.00
C PHE A 215 29.62 16.31 -8.65
N VAL A 216 29.16 15.59 -7.61
CA VAL A 216 29.76 15.57 -6.28
C VAL A 216 29.83 14.12 -5.79
N PRO A 217 30.88 13.38 -6.19
CA PRO A 217 31.04 12.00 -5.77
C PRO A 217 31.21 11.92 -4.25
N ASN A 218 30.64 10.89 -3.63
CA ASN A 218 30.68 10.59 -2.18
C ASN A 218 29.85 11.49 -1.24
N SER A 219 29.22 12.56 -1.72
CA SER A 219 28.30 13.33 -0.87
C SER A 219 26.96 12.58 -0.70
N LYS A 220 26.59 12.31 0.55
CA LYS A 220 25.32 11.64 0.87
C LYS A 220 24.14 12.58 0.74
N ILE A 221 24.27 13.82 1.22
CA ILE A 221 23.19 14.81 1.18
C ILE A 221 22.93 15.30 -0.25
N TRP A 222 23.96 15.34 -1.11
CA TRP A 222 23.87 15.77 -2.50
C TRP A 222 22.80 15.01 -3.30
N ARG A 223 22.61 13.72 -2.97
CA ARG A 223 21.65 12.83 -3.64
C ARG A 223 20.19 13.27 -3.45
N PHE A 224 19.88 14.01 -2.38
CA PHE A 224 18.52 14.44 -2.03
C PHE A 224 18.06 15.68 -2.81
N ILE A 225 19.00 16.44 -3.37
CA ILE A 225 18.77 17.76 -3.95
C ILE A 225 17.80 17.71 -5.16
N PRO A 226 17.95 16.79 -6.14
CA PRO A 226 17.07 16.79 -7.31
C PRO A 226 15.62 16.56 -6.97
N GLY A 227 15.33 15.57 -6.11
CA GLY A 227 13.97 15.27 -5.69
C GLY A 227 13.34 16.43 -4.92
N ALA A 228 14.12 17.11 -4.09
CA ALA A 228 13.62 18.25 -3.30
C ALA A 228 13.33 19.47 -4.18
N ILE A 229 14.20 19.79 -5.14
CA ILE A 229 13.97 20.87 -6.11
C ILE A 229 12.72 20.56 -6.93
N ILE A 230 12.68 19.39 -7.58
CA ILE A 230 11.58 18.97 -8.44
C ILE A 230 10.24 19.02 -7.70
N TRP A 231 10.17 18.48 -6.49
CA TRP A 231 8.94 18.48 -5.71
C TRP A 231 8.53 19.89 -5.25
N SER A 232 9.49 20.78 -4.97
CA SER A 232 9.22 22.16 -4.56
C SER A 232 8.72 23.01 -5.70
N VAL A 233 9.33 22.87 -6.88
CA VAL A 233 8.85 23.51 -8.10
C VAL A 233 7.43 23.06 -8.45
N TRP A 234 7.15 21.76 -8.36
CA TRP A 234 5.80 21.24 -8.64
C TRP A 234 4.74 21.77 -7.67
N LYS A 235 5.07 21.83 -6.37
CA LYS A 235 4.15 22.37 -5.35
C LYS A 235 3.88 23.85 -5.54
N VAL A 236 4.92 24.68 -5.73
CA VAL A 236 4.76 26.12 -5.97
C VAL A 236 3.99 26.39 -7.26
N ARG A 237 4.30 25.65 -8.33
CA ARG A 237 3.53 25.73 -9.58
C ARG A 237 2.04 25.43 -9.35
N ASN A 238 1.72 24.39 -8.59
CA ASN A 238 0.33 24.02 -8.34
C ASN A 238 -0.40 25.06 -7.47
N SER A 239 0.25 25.65 -6.47
CA SER A 239 -0.35 26.74 -5.70
C SER A 239 -0.63 27.97 -6.58
N ILE A 240 0.26 28.31 -7.52
CA ILE A 240 0.00 29.37 -8.51
C ILE A 240 -1.21 29.03 -9.41
N VAL A 241 -1.37 27.77 -9.80
CA VAL A 241 -2.40 27.35 -10.76
C VAL A 241 -3.77 27.12 -10.12
N PHE A 242 -3.82 26.63 -8.88
CA PHE A 242 -5.05 26.18 -8.23
C PHE A 242 -5.46 27.03 -7.02
N GLU A 243 -4.54 27.80 -6.45
CA GLU A 243 -4.74 28.58 -5.21
C GLU A 243 -4.52 30.09 -5.45
N ASP A 244 -4.34 30.51 -6.72
CA ASP A 244 -4.08 31.90 -7.16
C ASP A 244 -2.92 32.61 -6.44
N GLU A 245 -1.96 31.85 -5.93
CA GLU A 245 -0.77 32.41 -5.25
C GLU A 245 0.21 33.08 -6.23
N THR A 246 0.98 34.05 -5.72
CA THR A 246 2.05 34.70 -6.48
C THR A 246 3.39 33.99 -6.31
N PHE A 247 4.18 33.92 -7.37
CA PHE A 247 5.51 33.29 -7.32
C PHE A 247 6.49 34.10 -6.43
N ASP A 248 6.99 33.46 -5.36
CA ASP A 248 8.08 33.96 -4.52
C ASP A 248 9.30 33.04 -4.58
N TYR A 249 10.42 33.58 -5.09
CA TYR A 249 11.68 32.85 -5.19
C TYR A 249 12.32 32.57 -3.83
N LEU A 250 12.20 33.48 -2.86
CA LEU A 250 12.76 33.31 -1.53
C LEU A 250 12.06 32.15 -0.82
N GLN A 251 10.72 32.12 -0.86
CA GLN A 251 9.93 31.03 -0.33
C GLN A 251 10.27 29.69 -1.00
N LEU A 252 10.37 29.64 -2.33
CA LEU A 252 10.78 28.43 -3.06
C LEU A 252 12.17 27.94 -2.62
N SER A 253 13.13 28.86 -2.48
CA SER A 253 14.49 28.53 -2.06
C SER A 253 14.54 27.98 -0.62
N PHE A 254 13.79 28.61 0.29
CA PHE A 254 13.68 28.20 1.68
C PHE A 254 13.03 26.82 1.80
N LEU A 255 11.85 26.62 1.19
CA LEU A 255 11.14 25.33 1.20
C LEU A 255 12.00 24.19 0.65
N THR A 256 12.77 24.45 -0.41
CA THR A 256 13.66 23.45 -1.01
C THR A 256 14.77 23.06 -0.03
N ARG A 257 15.43 24.03 0.60
CA ARG A 257 16.49 23.79 1.60
C ARG A 257 15.95 23.06 2.83
N THR A 258 14.80 23.48 3.35
CA THR A 258 14.14 22.83 4.49
C THR A 258 13.79 21.38 4.17
N ARG A 259 13.33 21.07 2.96
CA ARG A 259 13.03 19.70 2.53
C ARG A 259 14.28 18.84 2.42
N ILE A 260 15.35 19.36 1.85
CA ILE A 260 16.65 18.65 1.80
C ILE A 260 17.11 18.31 3.21
N ALA A 261 17.16 19.30 4.11
CA ALA A 261 17.56 19.11 5.50
C ALA A 261 16.66 18.07 6.20
N THR A 262 15.35 18.15 6.00
CA THR A 262 14.38 17.26 6.65
C THR A 262 14.48 15.84 6.13
N TRP A 263 14.56 15.64 4.82
CA TRP A 263 14.67 14.30 4.21
C TRP A 263 16.00 13.64 4.54
N PHE A 264 17.09 14.43 4.52
CA PHE A 264 18.41 13.96 4.90
C PHE A 264 18.46 13.53 6.38
N LEU A 265 18.00 14.38 7.31
CA LEU A 265 17.98 14.04 8.74
C LEU A 265 17.04 12.88 9.07
N ALA A 266 15.93 12.73 8.35
CA ALA A 266 15.05 11.57 8.51
C ALA A 266 15.76 10.25 8.11
N LYS A 267 16.61 10.28 7.07
CA LYS A 267 17.36 9.10 6.60
C LYS A 267 18.62 8.85 7.44
N GLU A 268 19.31 9.91 7.84
CA GLU A 268 20.56 9.90 8.60
C GLU A 268 20.31 10.39 10.04
N SER A 269 19.36 9.74 10.73
CA SER A 269 18.89 10.10 12.09
C SER A 269 19.96 10.05 13.19
N GLN A 270 21.18 9.68 12.85
CA GLN A 270 22.34 9.57 13.75
C GLN A 270 23.20 10.85 13.77
N LEU A 271 22.94 11.82 12.88
CA LEU A 271 23.70 13.07 12.80
C LEU A 271 23.13 14.12 13.76
N THR A 272 23.98 14.73 14.58
CA THR A 272 23.62 15.80 15.53
C THR A 272 23.71 17.20 14.90
N LEU A 273 23.26 17.34 13.65
CA LEU A 273 23.18 18.63 12.98
C LEU A 273 21.80 19.25 13.20
N SER A 274 21.77 20.54 13.54
CA SER A 274 20.50 21.25 13.58
C SER A 274 19.92 21.35 12.17
N LYS A 275 18.59 21.21 12.06
CA LYS A 275 17.86 21.40 10.80
C LYS A 275 18.11 22.79 10.21
N ASP A 276 18.25 23.80 11.06
CA ASP A 276 18.48 25.18 10.64
C ASP A 276 19.88 25.37 10.05
N SER A 277 20.90 24.74 10.62
CA SER A 277 22.26 24.74 10.07
C SER A 277 22.29 24.13 8.66
N LEU A 278 21.64 22.98 8.46
CA LEU A 278 21.55 22.33 7.14
C LEU A 278 20.66 23.09 6.14
N THR A 279 19.66 23.82 6.64
CA THR A 279 18.82 24.71 5.81
C THR A 279 19.62 25.93 5.36
N GLY A 280 20.53 26.44 6.20
CA GLY A 280 21.46 27.52 5.88
C GLY A 280 22.52 27.08 4.86
N ASP A 281 23.22 25.98 5.14
CA ASP A 281 24.26 25.41 4.29
C ASP A 281 24.21 23.86 4.31
N PRO A 282 23.68 23.22 3.25
CA PRO A 282 23.60 21.76 3.20
C PRO A 282 24.96 21.07 3.03
N SER A 283 26.02 21.78 2.59
CA SER A 283 27.36 21.19 2.42
C SER A 283 28.00 20.75 3.75
N LEU A 284 27.53 21.32 4.89
CA LEU A 284 27.98 20.97 6.23
C LEU A 284 27.82 19.48 6.55
N ALA A 285 26.87 18.79 5.92
CA ALA A 285 26.65 17.36 6.11
C ALA A 285 27.84 16.49 5.68
N ASP A 286 28.64 16.94 4.71
CA ASP A 286 29.76 16.17 4.18
C ASP A 286 30.96 16.16 5.14
N SER A 287 31.03 17.11 6.07
CA SER A 287 32.14 17.26 7.03
C SER A 287 32.06 16.34 8.26
N LEU A 288 30.90 15.76 8.56
CA LEU A 288 30.59 15.07 9.83
C LEU A 288 30.34 13.57 9.69
N SER A 289 30.53 12.99 8.51
CA SER A 289 30.16 11.59 8.21
C SER A 289 30.99 10.50 8.90
N ASN A 290 31.87 10.84 9.86
CA ASN A 290 32.83 9.92 10.49
C ASN A 290 32.69 9.68 12.01
N HIS A 291 31.57 10.03 12.65
CA HIS A 291 31.35 9.68 14.06
C HIS A 291 30.17 8.73 14.28
N ARG A 292 30.48 7.45 14.53
CA ARG A 292 29.53 6.44 15.04
C ARG A 292 29.35 6.62 16.55
N LYS A 293 28.11 6.85 16.99
CA LYS A 293 27.64 6.50 18.35
C LYS A 293 26.42 5.58 18.29
N LYS A 294 26.28 4.78 19.35
CA LYS A 294 25.45 3.57 19.46
C LYS A 294 23.96 3.86 19.39
N LYS A 295 23.25 3.08 18.57
CA LYS A 295 21.78 3.03 18.48
C LYS A 295 21.18 2.22 19.64
N PRO A 296 19.97 2.56 20.11
CA PRO A 296 19.19 1.68 20.98
C PRO A 296 18.75 0.44 20.19
N ILE A 297 18.73 -0.70 20.89
CA ILE A 297 18.40 -2.00 20.33
C ILE A 297 16.88 -2.15 20.37
N ILE A 298 16.23 -2.06 19.22
CA ILE A 298 14.84 -2.52 19.06
C ILE A 298 14.92 -4.02 18.77
N ASN A 299 14.58 -4.84 19.77
CA ASN A 299 14.39 -6.27 19.57
C ASN A 299 12.97 -6.49 19.02
N GLY A 300 12.85 -7.31 17.97
CA GLY A 300 11.57 -7.69 17.38
C GLY A 300 10.57 -8.15 18.44
N TRP A 301 9.43 -7.47 18.45
CA TRP A 301 8.34 -7.69 19.38
C TRP A 301 7.03 -7.67 18.60
N THR A 302 6.13 -8.61 18.92
CA THR A 302 4.78 -8.66 18.37
C THR A 302 3.77 -8.36 19.48
N PRO A 303 2.75 -7.51 19.22
CA PRO A 303 1.77 -7.17 20.23
C PRO A 303 0.88 -8.37 20.61
N PRO A 304 0.60 -8.58 21.91
CA PRO A 304 -0.49 -9.43 22.37
C PRO A 304 -1.86 -8.75 22.17
N PRO A 305 -2.98 -9.47 22.34
CA PRO A 305 -4.33 -8.89 22.31
C PRO A 305 -4.50 -7.74 23.30
N ILE A 306 -5.44 -6.81 23.02
CA ILE A 306 -5.75 -5.71 23.95
C ILE A 306 -6.17 -6.29 25.30
N GLY A 307 -5.60 -5.73 26.37
CA GLY A 307 -5.78 -6.23 27.74
C GLY A 307 -4.65 -7.13 28.23
N PHE A 308 -3.75 -7.57 27.35
CA PHE A 308 -2.52 -8.28 27.71
C PHE A 308 -1.29 -7.50 27.27
N TYR A 309 -0.19 -7.77 27.94
CA TYR A 309 1.13 -7.27 27.63
C TYR A 309 2.12 -8.45 27.65
N LYS A 310 3.15 -8.41 26.81
CA LYS A 310 4.20 -9.43 26.71
C LYS A 310 5.54 -8.72 26.48
N MET A 311 6.66 -9.09 27.12
CA MET A 311 7.98 -8.55 26.76
C MET A 311 9.15 -9.48 27.04
N ASN A 312 10.24 -9.30 26.29
CA ASN A 312 11.48 -10.05 26.48
C ASN A 312 12.17 -9.64 27.79
N VAL A 313 12.46 -10.61 28.67
CA VAL A 313 13.19 -10.40 29.91
C VAL A 313 14.29 -11.46 30.08
N VAL A 314 15.36 -11.07 30.77
CA VAL A 314 16.50 -11.94 31.07
C VAL A 314 16.38 -12.57 32.46
N ASN A 315 15.87 -11.81 33.42
CA ASN A 315 15.75 -12.20 34.83
C ASN A 315 14.43 -12.92 35.11
N GLU A 316 14.43 -13.81 36.10
CA GLU A 316 13.23 -14.52 36.56
C GLU A 316 12.56 -13.84 37.76
N ASP A 317 13.31 -13.12 38.59
CA ASP A 317 12.79 -12.42 39.77
C ASP A 317 12.21 -11.05 39.42
N ILE A 318 11.12 -11.02 38.64
CA ILE A 318 10.49 -9.78 38.19
C ILE A 318 9.13 -9.60 38.86
N VAL A 319 8.78 -8.37 39.18
CA VAL A 319 7.44 -7.98 39.66
C VAL A 319 6.91 -6.81 38.82
N VAL A 320 5.60 -6.82 38.58
CA VAL A 320 4.89 -5.78 37.83
C VAL A 320 3.96 -5.06 38.78
N HIS A 321 4.00 -3.73 38.77
CA HIS A 321 3.03 -2.88 39.45
C HIS A 321 2.33 -1.95 38.46
N ASP A 322 1.07 -1.64 38.74
CA ASP A 322 0.34 -0.60 38.02
C ASP A 322 0.71 0.81 38.49
N SER A 323 0.02 1.80 37.93
CA SER A 323 0.15 3.21 38.28
C SER A 323 -0.23 3.56 39.72
N GLU A 324 -0.93 2.67 40.44
CA GLU A 324 -1.31 2.87 41.84
C GLU A 324 -0.37 2.11 42.79
N GLY A 325 0.69 1.47 42.27
CA GLY A 325 1.61 0.65 43.03
C GLY A 325 1.04 -0.72 43.43
N ARG A 326 -0.10 -1.14 42.86
CA ARG A 326 -0.68 -2.46 43.10
C ARG A 326 0.05 -3.49 42.26
N LYS A 327 0.39 -4.63 42.88
CA LYS A 327 1.01 -5.75 42.18
C LYS A 327 0.04 -6.37 41.16
N ILE A 328 0.49 -6.57 39.93
CA ILE A 328 -0.27 -7.20 38.85
C ILE A 328 0.13 -8.68 38.70
N GLU A 329 -0.88 -9.53 38.49
CA GLU A 329 -0.67 -10.95 38.14
C GLU A 329 0.15 -11.01 36.85
N SER A 330 1.26 -11.74 36.89
CA SER A 330 2.21 -11.83 35.79
C SER A 330 2.77 -13.24 35.64
N GLN A 331 3.07 -13.62 34.41
CA GLN A 331 3.52 -14.94 34.01
C GLN A 331 4.82 -14.86 33.21
N LEU A 332 5.77 -15.73 33.50
CA LEU A 332 6.98 -15.91 32.69
C LEU A 332 6.81 -17.12 31.76
N VAL A 333 6.84 -16.87 30.45
CA VAL A 333 6.75 -17.87 29.39
C VAL A 333 8.14 -18.09 28.80
N PRO A 334 8.71 -19.30 28.81
CA PRO A 334 10.03 -19.56 28.24
C PRO A 334 10.05 -19.31 26.73
N ILE A 335 11.13 -18.73 26.22
CA ILE A 335 11.33 -18.52 24.78
C ILE A 335 11.93 -19.79 24.19
N VAL A 336 11.36 -20.28 23.08
CA VAL A 336 11.86 -21.47 22.38
C VAL A 336 12.82 -21.13 21.24
N ASP A 337 13.66 -22.10 20.89
CA ASP A 337 14.79 -21.95 19.95
C ASP A 337 14.36 -21.39 18.58
N ALA A 338 13.18 -21.78 18.07
CA ALA A 338 12.65 -21.28 16.80
C ALA A 338 12.57 -19.73 16.74
N TYR A 339 12.22 -19.07 17.86
CA TYR A 339 12.21 -17.61 17.94
C TYR A 339 13.61 -17.02 18.09
N VAL A 340 14.49 -17.70 18.82
CA VAL A 340 15.88 -17.26 19.04
C VAL A 340 16.67 -17.29 17.73
N ASP A 341 16.52 -18.37 16.96
CA ASP A 341 17.17 -18.54 15.66
C ASP A 341 16.71 -17.48 14.66
N LEU A 342 15.39 -17.27 14.56
CA LEU A 342 14.81 -16.21 13.74
C LEU A 342 15.34 -14.84 14.16
N ARG A 343 15.32 -14.54 15.46
CA ARG A 343 15.83 -13.28 16.02
C ARG A 343 17.29 -13.05 15.66
N ASN A 344 18.16 -14.03 15.88
CA ASN A 344 19.60 -13.85 15.70
C ASN A 344 19.94 -13.55 14.24
N TYR A 345 19.32 -14.27 13.30
CA TYR A 345 19.53 -14.05 11.87
C TYR A 345 18.99 -12.68 11.42
N TYR A 346 17.72 -12.39 11.71
CA TYR A 346 17.06 -11.18 11.23
C TYR A 346 17.50 -9.91 11.95
N ALA A 347 17.82 -9.96 13.26
CA ALA A 347 18.38 -8.80 13.95
C ALA A 347 19.73 -8.40 13.32
N ARG A 348 20.56 -9.37 12.92
CA ARG A 348 21.81 -9.07 12.21
C ARG A 348 21.56 -8.53 10.81
N ALA A 349 20.59 -9.08 10.07
CA ALA A 349 20.21 -8.58 8.75
C ALA A 349 19.73 -7.12 8.80
N TYR A 350 18.89 -6.78 9.78
CA TYR A 350 18.27 -5.46 9.89
C TYR A 350 19.15 -4.41 10.57
N LEU A 351 19.88 -4.80 11.62
CA LEU A 351 20.68 -3.88 12.43
C LEU A 351 22.18 -3.88 12.06
N GLY A 352 22.63 -4.86 11.28
CA GLY A 352 24.03 -5.04 10.89
C GLY A 352 24.94 -5.64 11.96
N SER A 353 24.39 -5.99 13.13
CA SER A 353 25.15 -6.57 14.25
C SER A 353 24.33 -7.61 15.00
N ASN A 354 25.02 -8.56 15.64
CA ASN A 354 24.36 -9.52 16.52
C ASN A 354 23.75 -8.82 17.74
N PRO A 355 22.61 -9.31 18.24
CA PRO A 355 22.08 -8.86 19.51
C PRO A 355 23.01 -9.23 20.68
N ASN A 356 23.10 -8.34 21.68
CA ASN A 356 24.06 -8.48 22.81
C ASN A 356 23.64 -9.49 23.89
N ALA A 357 22.35 -9.80 23.99
CA ALA A 357 21.80 -10.70 25.00
C ALA A 357 20.70 -11.58 24.39
N VAL A 358 20.58 -12.81 24.88
CA VAL A 358 19.49 -13.74 24.54
C VAL A 358 18.45 -13.66 25.66
N PRO A 359 17.21 -13.23 25.37
CA PRO A 359 16.17 -13.24 26.39
C PRO A 359 15.78 -14.69 26.74
N ASN A 360 15.51 -14.93 28.02
CA ASN A 360 15.16 -16.27 28.52
C ASN A 360 13.64 -16.46 28.57
N PHE A 361 12.91 -15.38 28.84
CA PHE A 361 11.48 -15.41 29.06
C PHE A 361 10.77 -14.27 28.36
N TRP A 362 9.49 -14.50 28.07
CA TRP A 362 8.48 -13.50 27.87
C TRP A 362 7.73 -13.26 29.18
N LEU A 363 7.78 -12.04 29.70
CA LEU A 363 6.94 -11.58 30.79
C LEU A 363 5.58 -11.16 30.24
N ALA A 364 4.53 -11.86 30.65
CA ALA A 364 3.15 -11.53 30.31
C ALA A 364 2.37 -11.02 31.53
N PHE A 365 1.53 -10.00 31.35
CA PHE A 365 0.61 -9.49 32.39
C PHE A 365 -0.59 -8.78 31.76
N THR A 366 -1.65 -8.55 32.54
CA THR A 366 -2.83 -7.83 32.05
C THR A 366 -2.67 -6.33 32.16
N VAL A 367 -3.23 -5.59 31.20
CA VAL A 367 -3.19 -4.13 31.13
C VAL A 367 -4.59 -3.55 30.97
N SER A 368 -4.81 -2.37 31.53
CA SER A 368 -6.03 -1.58 31.39
C SER A 368 -5.65 -0.18 30.97
N VAL A 369 -6.13 0.25 29.81
CA VAL A 369 -5.77 1.53 29.20
C VAL A 369 -7.06 2.30 28.91
N PRO A 370 -7.20 3.55 29.40
CA PRO A 370 -8.34 4.40 29.06
C PRO A 370 -8.43 4.67 27.55
N ALA A 371 -9.65 4.92 27.07
CA ALA A 371 -9.88 5.25 25.67
C ALA A 371 -9.13 6.53 25.25
N LEU A 372 -8.46 6.48 24.09
CA LEU A 372 -7.58 7.55 23.59
C LEU A 372 -6.60 8.05 24.66
N GLY A 373 -6.04 7.11 25.43
CA GLY A 373 -5.27 7.38 26.63
C GLY A 373 -4.02 6.52 26.75
N PHE A 374 -3.39 6.59 27.93
CA PHE A 374 -2.26 5.73 28.30
C PHE A 374 -2.30 5.38 29.79
N SER A 375 -1.64 4.28 30.15
CA SER A 375 -1.41 3.84 31.54
C SER A 375 0.07 3.47 31.71
N THR A 376 0.63 3.78 32.88
CA THR A 376 2.02 3.46 33.23
C THR A 376 2.10 2.22 34.10
N TYR A 377 3.02 1.32 33.77
CA TYR A 377 3.33 0.12 34.55
C TYR A 377 4.82 0.12 34.89
N THR A 378 5.17 -0.27 36.11
CA THR A 378 6.55 -0.41 36.56
C THR A 378 6.94 -1.87 36.67
N VAL A 379 8.07 -2.22 36.05
CA VAL A 379 8.65 -3.56 36.09
C VAL A 379 9.98 -3.48 36.81
N SER A 380 10.12 -4.22 37.90
CA SER A 380 11.32 -4.16 38.76
C SER A 380 11.73 -5.54 39.25
N THR A 381 12.96 -5.65 39.76
CA THR A 381 13.46 -6.89 40.35
C THR A 381 12.84 -7.11 41.73
N SER A 382 12.32 -8.31 41.99
CA SER A 382 11.79 -8.69 43.29
C SER A 382 12.92 -8.82 44.32
N LYS A 383 12.78 -8.14 45.45
CA LYS A 383 13.69 -8.26 46.61
C LYS A 383 13.32 -9.42 47.55
N LYS A 384 12.18 -10.09 47.33
CA LYS A 384 11.65 -11.15 48.20
C LYS A 384 11.47 -12.47 47.43
N PRO A 385 11.97 -13.62 47.94
CA PRO A 385 11.74 -14.93 47.35
C PRO A 385 10.24 -15.24 47.24
N GLY A 386 9.78 -15.71 46.08
CA GLY A 386 8.36 -16.07 45.86
C GLY A 386 7.41 -14.90 45.61
N ALA A 387 7.89 -13.65 45.61
CA ALA A 387 7.08 -12.47 45.29
C ALA A 387 7.13 -12.07 43.80
N GLY A 388 7.89 -12.79 42.96
CA GLY A 388 8.01 -12.53 41.52
C GLY A 388 6.84 -13.06 40.68
N SER A 389 6.97 -12.92 39.36
CA SER A 389 6.05 -13.45 38.34
C SER A 389 6.01 -14.97 38.35
N THR A 390 4.84 -15.54 38.06
CA THR A 390 4.60 -16.98 38.07
C THR A 390 5.29 -17.65 36.88
N ARG A 391 6.13 -18.66 37.14
CA ARG A 391 6.78 -19.44 36.08
C ARG A 391 5.80 -20.43 35.45
N SER A 392 5.76 -20.46 34.13
CA SER A 392 4.92 -21.42 33.40
C SER A 392 5.41 -22.86 33.58
N SER A 393 4.46 -23.79 33.72
CA SER A 393 4.74 -25.24 33.66
C SER A 393 4.92 -25.69 32.20
N ILE A 394 5.87 -26.59 31.96
CA ILE A 394 6.25 -27.05 30.63
C ILE A 394 6.00 -28.55 30.53
N TYR A 395 5.26 -28.98 29.51
CA TYR A 395 5.00 -30.37 29.18
C TYR A 395 5.51 -30.63 27.76
N LYS A 396 6.40 -31.60 27.59
CA LYS A 396 6.98 -31.95 26.27
C LYS A 396 6.45 -33.31 25.84
N PHE A 397 6.04 -33.41 24.58
CA PHE A 397 5.49 -34.62 23.98
C PHE A 397 6.23 -34.98 22.70
N GLN A 398 6.47 -36.27 22.52
CA GLN A 398 7.13 -36.84 21.34
C GLN A 398 6.17 -37.63 20.48
N MET A 399 6.55 -37.83 19.22
CA MET A 399 5.75 -38.58 18.24
C MET A 399 5.48 -40.01 18.72
N GLY A 400 4.20 -40.43 18.71
CA GLY A 400 3.76 -41.78 19.11
C GLY A 400 3.23 -41.89 20.55
N GLU A 401 3.38 -40.86 21.39
CA GLU A 401 2.71 -40.78 22.69
C GLU A 401 1.19 -40.60 22.49
N LYS A 402 0.34 -41.10 23.40
CA LYS A 402 -1.14 -40.94 23.34
C LYS A 402 -1.78 -40.03 24.41
N PRO A 403 -1.22 -38.87 24.81
CA PRO A 403 -1.95 -37.94 25.65
C PRO A 403 -2.83 -37.01 24.82
N ALA A 404 -4.10 -36.86 25.22
CA ALA A 404 -4.90 -35.68 24.89
C ALA A 404 -4.63 -34.63 25.99
N ILE A 405 -4.29 -33.40 25.60
CA ILE A 405 -4.01 -32.33 26.56
C ILE A 405 -5.00 -31.19 26.40
N GLU A 406 -5.65 -30.85 27.52
CA GLU A 406 -6.53 -29.68 27.60
C GLU A 406 -5.71 -28.40 27.83
N VAL A 407 -6.01 -27.34 27.10
CA VAL A 407 -5.46 -25.98 27.26
C VAL A 407 -6.60 -24.94 27.25
N GLY A 408 -6.39 -23.79 27.88
CA GLY A 408 -7.42 -22.77 28.16
C GLY A 408 -7.82 -22.71 29.64
N GLU A 409 -7.67 -21.52 30.25
CA GLU A 409 -8.11 -21.23 31.62
C GLU A 409 -9.52 -20.62 31.68
N GLY A 410 -10.02 -20.08 30.56
CA GLY A 410 -11.33 -19.42 30.47
C GLY A 410 -12.47 -20.33 29.98
N ASP A 411 -13.51 -19.71 29.43
CA ASP A 411 -14.67 -20.42 28.85
C ASP A 411 -14.29 -21.23 27.60
N LEU A 412 -13.32 -20.74 26.83
CA LEU A 412 -12.74 -21.45 25.70
C LEU A 412 -11.66 -22.43 26.17
N LYS A 413 -11.84 -23.69 25.81
CA LYS A 413 -10.91 -24.78 26.03
C LYS A 413 -10.67 -25.57 24.76
N LEU A 414 -9.42 -25.97 24.55
CA LEU A 414 -9.03 -26.87 23.47
C LEU A 414 -8.49 -28.17 24.05
N THR A 415 -8.97 -29.31 23.56
CA THR A 415 -8.32 -30.60 23.79
C THR A 415 -7.57 -30.99 22.53
N ILE A 416 -6.24 -30.98 22.60
CA ILE A 416 -5.38 -31.20 21.45
C ILE A 416 -4.86 -32.64 21.49
N SER A 417 -4.95 -33.34 20.35
CA SER A 417 -4.43 -34.69 20.19
C SER A 417 -2.90 -34.72 20.34
N ALA A 418 -2.33 -35.90 20.56
CA ALA A 418 -0.88 -36.07 20.59
C ALA A 418 -0.21 -35.62 19.26
N PRO A 419 1.13 -35.44 19.24
CA PRO A 419 1.85 -34.93 18.07
C PRO A 419 1.46 -35.66 16.77
N PRO A 420 1.16 -34.92 15.68
CA PRO A 420 1.47 -33.51 15.47
C PRO A 420 0.47 -32.49 16.07
N GLY A 421 -0.56 -32.93 16.82
CA GLY A 421 -1.56 -32.02 17.38
C GLY A 421 -2.55 -31.50 16.34
N LYS A 422 -2.87 -32.35 15.35
CA LYS A 422 -3.69 -32.01 14.18
C LYS A 422 -5.17 -31.83 14.52
N MET A 423 -5.68 -32.68 15.40
CA MET A 423 -7.09 -32.69 15.82
C MET A 423 -7.25 -31.94 17.13
N ILE A 424 -8.24 -31.05 17.16
CA ILE A 424 -8.52 -30.15 18.26
C ILE A 424 -10.01 -30.25 18.56
N ASN A 425 -10.38 -30.70 19.76
CA ASN A 425 -11.74 -30.52 20.26
C ASN A 425 -11.87 -29.09 20.79
N TYR A 426 -12.67 -28.26 20.12
CA TYR A 426 -12.97 -26.89 20.51
C TYR A 426 -14.22 -26.88 21.36
N VAL A 427 -14.13 -26.37 22.59
CA VAL A 427 -15.28 -26.23 23.49
C VAL A 427 -15.29 -24.82 24.06
N ASN A 428 -16.38 -24.09 23.82
CA ASN A 428 -16.63 -22.80 24.45
C ASN A 428 -17.91 -22.88 25.29
N LYS A 429 -17.74 -22.77 26.60
CA LYS A 429 -18.84 -22.94 27.57
C LYS A 429 -19.82 -21.76 27.57
N ARG A 430 -19.39 -20.57 27.15
CA ARG A 430 -20.24 -19.38 27.19
C ARG A 430 -21.29 -19.38 26.08
N ASN A 431 -20.88 -19.69 24.85
CA ASN A 431 -21.78 -19.74 23.68
C ASN A 431 -22.28 -21.16 23.40
N LEU A 432 -21.95 -22.13 24.25
CA LEU A 432 -22.35 -23.54 24.17
C LEU A 432 -21.92 -24.24 22.86
N VAL A 433 -20.82 -23.78 22.26
CA VAL A 433 -20.28 -24.36 21.02
C VAL A 433 -19.28 -25.45 21.33
N GLU A 434 -19.51 -26.64 20.78
CA GLU A 434 -18.54 -27.73 20.68
C GLU A 434 -18.32 -28.09 19.21
N GLU A 435 -17.07 -28.22 18.79
CA GLU A 435 -16.71 -28.48 17.39
C GLU A 435 -15.38 -29.22 17.25
N SER A 436 -15.25 -30.06 16.23
CA SER A 436 -13.99 -30.75 15.91
C SER A 436 -13.24 -29.96 14.83
N VAL A 437 -12.02 -29.55 15.14
CA VAL A 437 -11.17 -28.77 14.23
C VAL A 437 -9.94 -29.58 13.85
N ASP A 438 -9.71 -29.73 12.54
CA ASP A 438 -8.51 -30.33 11.98
C ASP A 438 -7.67 -29.25 11.27
N GLN A 439 -6.49 -28.96 11.81
CA GLN A 439 -5.57 -27.98 11.25
C GLN A 439 -4.37 -28.67 10.60
N SER A 440 -4.04 -28.26 9.37
CA SER A 440 -2.90 -28.81 8.63
C SER A 440 -2.26 -27.80 7.69
N PHE A 441 -1.05 -28.12 7.23
CA PHE A 441 -0.34 -27.34 6.23
C PHE A 441 -0.25 -28.10 4.91
N SER A 442 -0.39 -27.38 3.81
CA SER A 442 -0.14 -27.86 2.46
C SER A 442 0.63 -26.83 1.66
N PHE A 443 1.15 -27.22 0.50
CA PHE A 443 1.62 -26.25 -0.49
C PHE A 443 1.11 -26.61 -1.88
N TYR A 444 0.94 -25.57 -2.68
CA TYR A 444 0.76 -25.69 -4.12
C TYR A 444 2.11 -25.56 -4.82
N THR A 445 2.36 -26.37 -5.85
CA THR A 445 3.52 -26.17 -6.72
C THR A 445 3.17 -25.15 -7.80
N GLY A 446 4.07 -24.20 -8.05
CA GLY A 446 3.89 -23.22 -9.12
C GLY A 446 3.95 -23.89 -10.50
N TYR A 447 2.91 -23.73 -11.31
CA TYR A 447 2.91 -24.23 -12.69
C TYR A 447 3.93 -23.48 -13.55
N ASN A 448 4.65 -24.21 -14.40
CA ASN A 448 5.76 -23.69 -15.21
C ASN A 448 5.41 -23.41 -16.68
N GLY A 449 4.13 -23.46 -17.05
CA GLY A 449 3.63 -23.00 -18.35
C GLY A 449 4.11 -23.78 -19.59
N SER A 450 5.11 -24.65 -19.46
CA SER A 450 5.87 -25.22 -20.59
C SER A 450 5.04 -26.06 -21.55
N ASN A 451 3.92 -26.62 -21.09
CA ASN A 451 3.03 -27.45 -21.89
C ASN A 451 1.85 -26.66 -22.50
N ASP A 452 1.73 -25.37 -22.21
CA ASP A 452 0.66 -24.55 -22.78
C ASP A 452 0.99 -24.09 -24.20
N LYS A 453 -0.05 -23.90 -25.01
CA LYS A 453 0.06 -23.19 -26.29
C LYS A 453 0.56 -21.74 -26.12
N ALA A 454 0.27 -21.14 -24.96
CA ALA A 454 0.76 -19.83 -24.53
C ALA A 454 1.23 -19.97 -23.07
N PRO A 455 2.55 -20.10 -22.83
CA PRO A 455 3.07 -20.37 -21.49
C PRO A 455 2.61 -19.33 -20.47
N GLN A 456 1.98 -19.79 -19.39
CA GLN A 456 1.63 -18.94 -18.24
C GLN A 456 2.11 -19.58 -16.94
N ASN A 457 3.12 -18.97 -16.32
CA ASN A 457 3.68 -19.42 -15.06
C ASN A 457 2.85 -18.89 -13.87
N SER A 458 2.97 -19.55 -12.71
CA SER A 458 2.73 -18.88 -11.42
C SER A 458 3.87 -17.88 -11.16
N GLY A 459 3.55 -16.69 -10.64
CA GLY A 459 4.53 -15.64 -10.34
C GLY A 459 3.99 -14.61 -9.36
N ALA A 460 4.55 -13.40 -9.35
CA ALA A 460 4.18 -12.36 -8.40
C ALA A 460 2.68 -12.02 -8.41
N TYR A 461 2.06 -11.97 -9.59
CA TYR A 461 0.67 -11.58 -9.81
C TYR A 461 -0.25 -12.80 -9.97
N ILE A 462 0.21 -13.80 -10.73
CA ILE A 462 -0.61 -14.95 -11.12
C ILE A 462 -0.38 -16.09 -10.14
N PHE A 463 -1.45 -16.56 -9.50
CA PHE A 463 -1.49 -17.84 -8.81
C PHE A 463 -1.98 -18.92 -9.78
N ARG A 464 -1.12 -19.87 -10.14
CA ARG A 464 -1.47 -21.00 -10.99
C ARG A 464 -0.89 -22.30 -10.43
N PRO A 465 -1.68 -23.05 -9.63
CA PRO A 465 -1.22 -24.28 -9.00
C PRO A 465 -1.13 -25.44 -10.00
N ASN A 466 -0.12 -26.29 -9.85
CA ASN A 466 0.06 -27.55 -10.60
C ASN A 466 -0.29 -28.82 -9.79
N GLY A 467 -0.77 -28.64 -8.55
CA GLY A 467 -1.11 -29.71 -7.63
C GLY A 467 -1.03 -29.23 -6.19
N THR A 468 -1.67 -29.97 -5.29
CA THR A 468 -1.68 -29.71 -3.84
C THR A 468 -0.95 -30.85 -3.14
N TYR A 469 0.01 -30.50 -2.29
CA TYR A 469 0.85 -31.46 -1.60
C TYR A 469 0.75 -31.23 -0.08
N PRO A 470 0.40 -32.26 0.70
CA PRO A 470 0.37 -32.13 2.15
C PRO A 470 1.80 -31.99 2.70
N ILE A 471 1.98 -31.13 3.69
CA ILE A 471 3.25 -30.99 4.38
C ILE A 471 3.33 -32.05 5.48
N LYS A 472 4.30 -32.96 5.33
CA LYS A 472 4.52 -34.03 6.31
C LYS A 472 5.19 -33.48 7.56
N SER A 473 4.73 -33.95 8.71
CA SER A 473 5.34 -33.61 9.99
C SER A 473 6.47 -34.59 10.35
N GLU A 474 7.64 -34.37 9.77
CA GLU A 474 8.84 -35.18 10.05
C GLU A 474 9.41 -34.75 11.42
N GLN A 475 9.43 -35.67 12.39
CA GLN A 475 9.87 -35.40 13.78
C GLN A 475 9.02 -34.34 14.52
N ALA A 476 7.70 -34.42 14.40
CA ALA A 476 6.78 -33.54 15.10
C ALA A 476 7.00 -33.61 16.63
N SER A 477 7.44 -32.50 17.21
CA SER A 477 7.47 -32.31 18.66
C SER A 477 6.42 -31.28 19.06
N MET A 478 5.80 -31.54 20.21
CA MET A 478 4.80 -30.62 20.78
C MET A 478 5.23 -30.24 22.19
N THR A 479 5.31 -28.94 22.46
CA THR A 479 5.55 -28.43 23.81
C THR A 479 4.33 -27.62 24.25
N VAL A 480 3.74 -28.00 25.38
CA VAL A 480 2.62 -27.28 25.98
C VAL A 480 3.13 -26.50 27.19
N ILE A 481 2.86 -25.21 27.18
CA ILE A 481 3.19 -24.28 28.25
C ILE A 481 1.89 -23.86 28.92
N LYS A 482 1.79 -24.05 30.23
CA LYS A 482 0.62 -23.65 31.03
C LYS A 482 1.00 -22.65 32.11
N GLY A 483 0.15 -21.68 32.33
CA GLY A 483 0.30 -20.67 33.37
C GLY A 483 -0.98 -19.87 33.53
N PRO A 484 -1.05 -18.98 34.53
CA PRO A 484 -2.30 -18.37 34.97
C PRO A 484 -2.93 -17.40 33.95
N LEU A 485 -2.16 -16.91 32.96
CA LEU A 485 -2.61 -15.91 32.00
C LEU A 485 -2.66 -16.44 30.56
N ILE A 486 -1.73 -17.31 30.19
CA ILE A 486 -1.54 -17.78 28.81
C ILE A 486 -1.20 -19.26 28.81
N HIS A 487 -1.94 -20.03 28.00
CA HIS A 487 -1.56 -21.37 27.59
C HIS A 487 -1.05 -21.34 26.14
N GLU A 488 0.11 -21.91 25.88
CA GLU A 488 0.69 -22.00 24.53
C GLU A 488 0.94 -23.47 24.15
N VAL A 489 0.67 -23.83 22.91
CA VAL A 489 1.03 -25.13 22.30
C VAL A 489 1.95 -24.86 21.13
N HIS A 490 3.19 -25.25 21.29
CA HIS A 490 4.27 -25.08 20.32
C HIS A 490 4.39 -26.35 19.50
N GLN A 491 4.30 -26.22 18.19
CA GLN A 491 4.30 -27.34 17.24
C GLN A 491 5.39 -27.10 16.22
N GLN A 492 6.43 -27.93 16.25
CA GLN A 492 7.38 -28.02 15.14
C GLN A 492 6.74 -28.89 14.05
N ILE A 493 6.27 -28.27 12.98
CA ILE A 493 5.60 -28.99 11.89
C ILE A 493 6.66 -29.70 11.06
N ASN A 494 7.67 -28.98 10.58
CA ASN A 494 8.84 -29.55 9.90
C ASN A 494 10.04 -28.60 10.08
N THR A 495 11.13 -28.77 9.34
CA THR A 495 12.34 -27.94 9.49
C THR A 495 12.18 -26.45 9.15
N TRP A 496 11.10 -26.05 8.47
CA TRP A 496 10.88 -24.68 7.99
C TRP A 496 9.47 -24.13 8.31
N ILE A 497 8.67 -24.87 9.09
CA ILE A 497 7.37 -24.44 9.60
C ILE A 497 7.29 -24.72 11.10
N PHE A 498 7.05 -23.65 11.84
CA PHE A 498 6.77 -23.67 13.26
C PHE A 498 5.46 -22.93 13.55
N GLN A 499 4.63 -23.49 14.43
CA GLN A 499 3.35 -22.93 14.81
C GLN A 499 3.24 -22.83 16.34
N THR A 500 2.63 -21.76 16.82
CA THR A 500 2.25 -21.61 18.23
C THR A 500 0.77 -21.27 18.32
N THR A 501 0.00 -22.16 18.94
CA THR A 501 -1.41 -21.95 19.27
C THR A 501 -1.52 -21.40 20.68
N ARG A 502 -2.16 -20.25 20.87
CA ARG A 502 -2.26 -19.55 22.16
C ARG A 502 -3.71 -19.34 22.57
N LEU A 503 -3.96 -19.57 23.86
CA LEU A 503 -5.18 -19.14 24.54
C LEU A 503 -4.81 -18.18 25.65
N TYR A 504 -5.32 -16.96 25.54
CA TYR A 504 -5.23 -15.96 26.60
C TYR A 504 -6.42 -16.13 27.55
N LYS A 505 -6.18 -15.96 28.85
CA LYS A 505 -7.23 -15.91 29.86
C LYS A 505 -8.29 -14.87 29.47
N GLU A 506 -9.56 -15.22 29.63
CA GLU A 506 -10.73 -14.37 29.29
C GLU A 506 -10.86 -13.97 27.80
N LYS A 507 -10.01 -14.48 26.90
CA LYS A 507 -10.19 -14.32 25.46
C LYS A 507 -10.81 -15.59 24.87
N GLU A 508 -11.87 -15.40 24.10
CA GLU A 508 -12.70 -16.49 23.54
C GLU A 508 -12.35 -16.83 22.10
N HIS A 509 -11.11 -16.58 21.69
CA HIS A 509 -10.61 -16.92 20.38
C HIS A 509 -9.27 -17.63 20.51
N VAL A 510 -8.91 -18.38 19.49
CA VAL A 510 -7.60 -19.00 19.37
C VAL A 510 -6.69 -18.07 18.57
N GLU A 511 -5.55 -17.69 19.13
CA GLU A 511 -4.47 -17.03 18.37
C GLU A 511 -3.53 -18.12 17.84
N VAL A 512 -3.25 -18.10 16.54
CA VAL A 512 -2.25 -18.96 15.92
C VAL A 512 -1.16 -18.10 15.30
N GLU A 513 0.04 -18.20 15.85
CA GLU A 513 1.23 -17.59 15.28
C GLU A 513 2.00 -18.63 14.46
N PHE A 514 2.39 -18.26 13.25
CA PHE A 514 3.16 -19.11 12.34
C PHE A 514 4.50 -18.47 12.00
N ILE A 515 5.51 -19.31 11.83
CA ILE A 515 6.78 -18.99 11.19
C ILE A 515 6.89 -19.92 9.99
N VAL A 516 6.90 -19.35 8.79
CA VAL A 516 7.00 -20.10 7.53
C VAL A 516 8.22 -19.63 6.76
N GLY A 517 9.19 -20.53 6.61
CA GLY A 517 10.37 -20.37 5.78
C GLY A 517 11.68 -20.60 6.54
N PRO A 518 12.83 -20.67 5.83
CA PRO A 518 12.97 -20.50 4.38
C PRO A 518 12.24 -21.59 3.59
N VAL A 519 11.39 -21.21 2.64
CA VAL A 519 10.65 -22.18 1.81
C VAL A 519 11.66 -22.88 0.87
N PRO A 520 11.79 -24.21 0.91
CA PRO A 520 12.81 -24.93 0.14
C PRO A 520 12.50 -24.91 -1.34
N ILE A 521 13.55 -24.83 -2.17
CA ILE A 521 13.49 -24.77 -3.65
C ILE A 521 14.53 -25.68 -4.32
N GLU A 522 15.27 -26.46 -3.53
CA GLU A 522 16.36 -27.34 -3.98
C GLU A 522 15.85 -28.47 -4.88
N ASP A 523 14.56 -28.78 -4.79
CA ASP A 523 13.85 -29.71 -5.67
C ASP A 523 13.48 -29.10 -7.04
N GLY A 524 13.77 -27.82 -7.27
CA GLY A 524 13.48 -27.12 -8.52
C GLY A 524 12.02 -26.68 -8.67
N PHE A 525 11.21 -26.75 -7.60
CA PHE A 525 9.80 -26.35 -7.64
C PHE A 525 9.51 -25.16 -6.71
N GLY A 526 8.88 -24.14 -7.27
CA GLY A 526 8.27 -23.05 -6.49
C GLY A 526 7.09 -23.57 -5.66
N LYS A 527 6.94 -23.06 -4.43
CA LYS A 527 5.94 -23.52 -3.46
C LYS A 527 5.14 -22.34 -2.90
N GLU A 528 3.84 -22.53 -2.80
CA GLU A 528 2.87 -21.57 -2.26
C GLU A 528 2.18 -22.23 -1.08
N VAL A 529 2.57 -21.84 0.12
CA VAL A 529 2.31 -22.52 1.38
C VAL A 529 1.01 -22.03 1.97
N ALA A 530 0.12 -22.95 2.33
CA ALA A 530 -1.19 -22.64 2.89
C ALA A 530 -1.47 -23.44 4.17
N THR A 531 -2.17 -22.80 5.12
CA THR A 531 -2.78 -23.47 6.27
C THR A 531 -4.24 -23.78 5.95
N GLN A 532 -4.68 -24.99 6.26
CA GLN A 532 -6.05 -25.47 6.09
C GLN A 532 -6.64 -25.75 7.46
N ILE A 533 -7.82 -25.20 7.72
CA ILE A 533 -8.58 -25.41 8.94
C ILE A 533 -9.93 -26.01 8.54
N ARG A 534 -10.15 -27.26 8.93
CA ARG A 534 -11.35 -28.05 8.61
C ARG A 534 -12.21 -28.20 9.86
N THR A 535 -13.52 -28.10 9.65
CA THR A 535 -14.58 -28.25 10.65
C THR A 535 -15.64 -29.21 10.11
N SER A 536 -16.65 -29.54 10.92
CA SER A 536 -17.80 -30.32 10.43
C SER A 536 -18.90 -29.46 9.76
N LEU A 537 -18.74 -28.13 9.68
CA LEU A 537 -19.77 -27.22 9.16
C LEU A 537 -20.13 -27.52 7.69
N GLU A 538 -21.42 -27.56 7.40
CA GLU A 538 -21.95 -27.75 6.05
C GLU A 538 -22.13 -26.41 5.32
N SER A 539 -21.01 -25.80 4.90
CA SER A 539 -21.02 -24.45 4.30
C SER A 539 -21.62 -24.34 2.90
N ASN A 540 -21.96 -25.48 2.26
CA ASN A 540 -22.64 -25.56 0.97
C ASN A 540 -22.03 -24.62 -0.09
N LYS A 541 -20.72 -24.77 -0.36
CA LYS A 541 -19.91 -23.96 -1.28
C LYS A 541 -19.80 -22.46 -0.95
N THR A 542 -20.44 -22.00 0.12
CA THR A 542 -20.56 -20.58 0.46
C THR A 542 -19.54 -20.20 1.52
N PHE A 543 -18.89 -19.07 1.31
CA PHE A 543 -17.98 -18.46 2.27
C PHE A 543 -18.00 -16.94 2.08
N TYR A 544 -17.49 -16.18 3.04
CA TYR A 544 -17.57 -14.73 3.03
C TYR A 544 -16.19 -14.14 3.24
N THR A 545 -15.80 -13.17 2.42
CA THR A 545 -14.51 -12.47 2.54
C THR A 545 -14.72 -10.97 2.57
N ASP A 546 -13.92 -10.28 3.37
CA ASP A 546 -14.04 -8.83 3.49
C ASP A 546 -13.63 -8.09 2.20
N SER A 547 -14.18 -6.88 2.04
CA SER A 547 -13.76 -5.90 1.03
C SER A 547 -13.00 -4.78 1.73
N ASN A 548 -11.67 -4.80 1.60
CA ASN A 548 -10.79 -3.78 2.20
C ASN A 548 -11.03 -3.54 3.69
N GLY A 549 -11.39 -4.58 4.44
CA GLY A 549 -11.60 -4.55 5.88
C GLY A 549 -12.98 -4.06 6.30
N ARG A 550 -13.92 -3.92 5.36
CA ARG A 550 -15.29 -3.47 5.61
C ARG A 550 -16.31 -4.55 5.28
N ASP A 551 -17.08 -4.40 4.20
CA ASP A 551 -18.21 -5.26 3.85
C ASP A 551 -17.76 -6.72 3.63
N PHE A 552 -18.48 -7.69 4.17
CA PHE A 552 -18.27 -9.11 3.91
C PHE A 552 -19.07 -9.52 2.68
N ILE A 553 -18.35 -9.81 1.60
CA ILE A 553 -18.97 -10.22 0.34
C ILE A 553 -19.16 -11.73 0.33
N LYS A 554 -20.39 -12.17 0.09
CA LYS A 554 -20.73 -13.58 -0.14
C LYS A 554 -20.03 -14.10 -1.39
N ARG A 555 -19.27 -15.19 -1.22
CA ARG A 555 -18.59 -15.94 -2.28
C ARG A 555 -19.22 -17.31 -2.39
N ILE A 556 -19.40 -17.76 -3.63
CA ILE A 556 -19.85 -19.13 -3.94
C ILE A 556 -18.75 -19.75 -4.79
N ARG A 557 -18.21 -20.88 -4.32
CA ARG A 557 -17.17 -21.63 -5.03
C ARG A 557 -17.66 -22.01 -6.43
N ASP A 558 -16.83 -21.73 -7.43
CA ASP A 558 -17.06 -21.97 -8.86
C ASP A 558 -18.27 -21.21 -9.46
N PHE A 559 -18.60 -20.04 -8.93
CA PHE A 559 -19.74 -19.24 -9.39
C PHE A 559 -19.41 -17.75 -9.56
N ARG A 560 -20.07 -17.09 -10.51
CA ARG A 560 -20.02 -15.64 -10.76
C ARG A 560 -21.43 -15.13 -11.02
N THR A 561 -21.76 -13.95 -10.47
CA THR A 561 -23.08 -13.33 -10.61
C THR A 561 -23.31 -12.73 -11.98
N ASP A 562 -22.24 -12.21 -12.59
CA ASP A 562 -22.37 -11.33 -13.76
C ASP A 562 -22.16 -12.07 -15.09
N TRP A 563 -21.68 -13.31 -15.06
CA TRP A 563 -21.51 -14.16 -16.24
C TRP A 563 -21.46 -15.66 -15.89
N ASP A 564 -21.75 -16.51 -16.88
CA ASP A 564 -21.63 -17.96 -16.75
C ASP A 564 -20.14 -18.38 -16.73
N LEU A 565 -19.64 -18.81 -15.56
CA LEU A 565 -18.24 -19.17 -15.38
C LEU A 565 -17.92 -20.56 -15.98
N GLU A 566 -17.01 -20.59 -16.95
CA GLU A 566 -16.31 -21.82 -17.33
C GLU A 566 -15.11 -22.07 -16.40
N VAL A 567 -15.19 -23.13 -15.59
CA VAL A 567 -14.19 -23.42 -14.55
C VAL A 567 -12.92 -23.99 -15.15
N ASN A 568 -11.96 -23.12 -15.46
CA ASN A 568 -10.64 -23.49 -15.95
C ASN A 568 -9.58 -23.60 -14.84
N GLN A 569 -9.82 -22.99 -13.68
CA GLN A 569 -8.90 -22.96 -12.54
C GLN A 569 -9.70 -23.15 -11.23
N PRO A 570 -10.02 -24.40 -10.84
CA PRO A 570 -10.91 -24.69 -9.71
C PRO A 570 -10.35 -24.31 -8.34
N VAL A 571 -9.04 -24.08 -8.24
CA VAL A 571 -8.40 -23.58 -7.01
C VAL A 571 -8.21 -22.06 -7.11
N ALA A 572 -7.37 -21.59 -8.05
CA ALA A 572 -7.02 -20.18 -8.14
C ALA A 572 -8.23 -19.26 -8.40
N GLY A 573 -9.24 -19.73 -9.13
CA GLY A 573 -10.48 -18.99 -9.38
C GLY A 573 -11.36 -18.80 -8.14
N ASN A 574 -11.06 -19.48 -7.02
CA ASN A 574 -11.82 -19.38 -5.77
C ASN A 574 -11.04 -18.72 -4.64
N TYR A 575 -9.83 -18.22 -4.92
CA TYR A 575 -9.07 -17.42 -3.97
C TYR A 575 -9.51 -15.95 -4.02
N TYR A 576 -9.69 -15.35 -2.85
CA TYR A 576 -10.09 -13.95 -2.68
C TYR A 576 -9.13 -13.23 -1.73
N PRO A 577 -8.94 -11.91 -1.90
CA PRO A 577 -8.20 -11.13 -0.92
C PRO A 577 -8.98 -11.08 0.39
N ILE A 578 -8.26 -11.17 1.50
CA ILE A 578 -8.77 -10.91 2.85
C ILE A 578 -7.84 -9.91 3.52
N THR A 579 -8.42 -8.89 4.16
CA THR A 579 -7.68 -7.85 4.88
C THR A 579 -8.16 -7.67 6.31
N LEU A 580 -9.38 -8.12 6.61
CA LEU A 580 -9.89 -8.33 7.95
C LEU A 580 -10.02 -9.84 8.23
N GLY A 581 -10.67 -10.59 7.34
CA GLY A 581 -10.90 -12.01 7.56
C GLY A 581 -11.82 -12.71 6.56
N ILE A 582 -12.08 -13.97 6.88
CA ILE A 582 -12.94 -14.89 6.13
C ILE A 582 -13.80 -15.67 7.12
N TYR A 583 -15.04 -15.96 6.77
CA TYR A 583 -15.86 -16.87 7.56
C TYR A 583 -16.72 -17.79 6.69
N ILE A 584 -17.12 -18.91 7.28
CA ILE A 584 -18.10 -19.85 6.76
C ILE A 584 -19.20 -20.06 7.80
N GLN A 585 -20.37 -20.50 7.38
CA GLN A 585 -21.49 -20.75 8.27
C GLN A 585 -22.35 -21.90 7.76
N ASP A 586 -23.04 -22.57 8.67
CA ASP A 586 -24.14 -23.48 8.36
C ASP A 586 -25.45 -22.97 8.98
N LYS A 587 -26.35 -23.87 9.36
CA LYS A 587 -27.65 -23.51 9.97
C LYS A 587 -27.55 -23.20 11.46
N GLU A 588 -26.47 -23.59 12.12
CA GLU A 588 -26.33 -23.55 13.58
C GLU A 588 -25.12 -22.73 14.03
N LYS A 589 -24.01 -22.79 13.28
CA LYS A 589 -22.71 -22.23 13.66
C LYS A 589 -22.09 -21.36 12.57
N GLU A 590 -21.22 -20.47 13.02
CA GLU A 590 -20.30 -19.70 12.19
C GLU A 590 -18.86 -20.00 12.59
N PHE A 591 -17.98 -20.22 11.63
CA PHE A 591 -16.54 -20.34 11.83
C PHE A 591 -15.83 -19.16 11.16
N SER A 592 -15.22 -18.30 11.97
CA SER A 592 -14.60 -17.05 11.53
C SER A 592 -13.10 -17.06 11.75
N VAL A 593 -12.34 -16.54 10.77
CA VAL A 593 -10.88 -16.39 10.82
C VAL A 593 -10.52 -14.94 10.50
N LEU A 594 -9.81 -14.27 11.40
CA LEU A 594 -9.26 -12.92 11.21
C LEU A 594 -7.75 -12.99 10.97
N VAL A 595 -7.20 -12.01 10.26
CA VAL A 595 -5.79 -12.00 9.83
C VAL A 595 -5.06 -10.73 10.28
N ASP A 596 -3.75 -10.85 10.53
CA ASP A 596 -2.88 -9.72 10.91
C ASP A 596 -2.39 -8.88 9.72
N ARG A 597 -2.63 -9.35 8.49
CA ARG A 597 -2.17 -8.76 7.23
C ARG A 597 -3.06 -9.18 6.07
N SER A 598 -2.88 -8.51 4.93
CA SER A 598 -3.51 -8.93 3.68
C SER A 598 -2.99 -10.30 3.26
N LEU A 599 -3.90 -11.26 3.14
CA LEU A 599 -3.62 -12.62 2.68
C LEU A 599 -4.61 -13.01 1.58
N ALA A 600 -4.34 -14.14 0.93
CA ALA A 600 -5.31 -14.77 0.04
C ALA A 600 -6.02 -15.90 0.81
N GLY A 601 -7.35 -15.85 0.85
CA GLY A 601 -8.20 -16.80 1.57
C GLY A 601 -9.19 -17.50 0.63
N SER A 602 -9.56 -18.74 0.96
CA SER A 602 -10.55 -19.51 0.20
C SER A 602 -11.26 -20.56 1.04
N SER A 603 -12.35 -21.12 0.50
CA SER A 603 -12.98 -22.35 0.95
C SER A 603 -13.05 -23.32 -0.24
N ILE A 604 -12.05 -24.19 -0.37
CA ILE A 604 -11.89 -25.10 -1.53
C ILE A 604 -12.80 -26.33 -1.41
N VAL A 605 -13.18 -26.70 -0.18
CA VAL A 605 -14.19 -27.73 0.13
C VAL A 605 -15.06 -27.24 1.28
N ASP A 606 -16.25 -27.83 1.41
CA ASP A 606 -17.19 -27.43 2.46
C ASP A 606 -16.61 -27.70 3.86
N GLY A 607 -16.92 -26.84 4.81
CA GLY A 607 -16.40 -26.91 6.19
C GLY A 607 -14.93 -26.51 6.34
N GLN A 608 -14.25 -26.06 5.28
CA GLN A 608 -12.83 -25.69 5.29
C GLN A 608 -12.62 -24.20 5.02
N ILE A 609 -11.73 -23.57 5.77
CA ILE A 609 -11.06 -22.31 5.41
C ILE A 609 -9.58 -22.60 5.14
N GLU A 610 -9.04 -22.03 4.06
CA GLU A 610 -7.61 -22.06 3.73
C GLU A 610 -7.05 -20.65 3.58
N LEU A 611 -5.86 -20.41 4.16
CA LEU A 611 -5.11 -19.16 4.05
C LEU A 611 -3.75 -19.43 3.42
N MET A 612 -3.41 -18.73 2.34
CA MET A 612 -2.08 -18.75 1.75
C MET A 612 -1.15 -17.83 2.55
N LEU A 613 -0.16 -18.41 3.23
CA LEU A 613 0.68 -17.73 4.21
C LEU A 613 2.00 -17.21 3.63
N HIS A 614 2.58 -17.92 2.66
CA HIS A 614 3.85 -17.54 2.04
C HIS A 614 3.98 -18.13 0.64
N ARG A 615 4.72 -17.47 -0.26
CA ARG A 615 4.97 -17.94 -1.64
C ARG A 615 6.44 -17.73 -1.98
N ARG A 616 7.05 -18.75 -2.59
CA ARG A 616 8.39 -18.66 -3.16
C ARG A 616 8.41 -19.37 -4.50
N LEU A 617 8.57 -18.62 -5.58
CA LEU A 617 8.45 -19.07 -6.96
C LEU A 617 9.76 -18.88 -7.72
N LEU A 618 9.98 -19.70 -8.74
CA LEU A 618 11.23 -19.75 -9.49
C LEU A 618 11.14 -19.14 -10.89
N LEU A 619 9.94 -18.71 -11.29
CA LEU A 619 9.66 -18.16 -12.61
C LEU A 619 8.89 -16.83 -12.50
N ASP A 620 9.11 -15.93 -13.44
CA ASP A 620 8.29 -14.73 -13.68
C ASP A 620 7.00 -15.13 -14.42
N ASP A 621 5.90 -14.44 -14.14
CA ASP A 621 4.58 -14.69 -14.76
C ASP A 621 4.28 -13.81 -15.98
N SER A 622 5.28 -13.06 -16.45
CA SER A 622 5.25 -12.22 -17.64
C SER A 622 4.20 -11.11 -17.59
N ARG A 623 3.97 -10.55 -16.40
CA ARG A 623 3.11 -9.36 -16.18
C ARG A 623 3.87 -8.04 -16.06
N GLY A 624 5.20 -8.07 -16.18
CA GLY A 624 6.04 -6.88 -16.35
C GLY A 624 6.96 -6.55 -15.18
N VAL A 625 6.95 -7.34 -14.10
CA VAL A 625 7.95 -7.23 -13.03
C VAL A 625 9.30 -7.81 -13.47
N GLU A 626 9.29 -8.84 -14.33
CA GLU A 626 10.48 -9.47 -14.92
C GLU A 626 11.39 -10.16 -13.88
N GLU A 627 10.82 -10.52 -12.73
CA GLU A 627 11.51 -11.18 -11.63
C GLU A 627 10.61 -12.28 -11.05
N ALA A 628 11.20 -13.42 -10.72
CA ALA A 628 10.49 -14.45 -9.96
C ALA A 628 10.27 -13.95 -8.52
N LEU A 629 9.14 -14.35 -7.91
CA LEU A 629 8.88 -14.10 -6.49
C LEU A 629 9.77 -15.00 -5.61
N ASN A 630 11.07 -14.71 -5.56
CA ASN A 630 12.10 -15.49 -4.88
C ASN A 630 12.85 -14.64 -3.84
N GLU A 631 12.11 -14.10 -2.88
CA GLU A 631 12.67 -13.21 -1.86
C GLU A 631 13.71 -13.93 -1.00
N THR A 632 14.85 -13.26 -0.79
CA THR A 632 15.95 -13.74 0.05
C THR A 632 16.40 -12.65 1.01
N VAL A 633 16.94 -13.10 2.14
CA VAL A 633 17.62 -12.25 3.11
C VAL A 633 19.06 -12.72 3.19
N CYS A 634 20.01 -11.79 3.15
CA CYS A 634 21.44 -12.09 3.14
C CYS A 634 22.12 -11.46 4.35
N VAL A 635 22.95 -12.24 5.02
CA VAL A 635 23.79 -11.80 6.14
C VAL A 635 25.22 -12.23 5.87
N LEU A 636 26.10 -11.27 5.56
CA LEU A 636 27.41 -11.56 4.97
C LEU A 636 27.26 -12.44 3.72
N ASP A 637 27.87 -13.62 3.71
CA ASP A 637 27.87 -14.58 2.60
C ASP A 637 26.75 -15.64 2.71
N ASP A 638 25.88 -15.54 3.72
CA ASP A 638 24.78 -16.48 3.96
C ASP A 638 23.44 -15.86 3.52
N CYS A 639 22.97 -16.24 2.34
CA CYS A 639 21.67 -15.85 1.78
C CYS A 639 20.66 -16.99 1.90
N ARG A 640 19.54 -16.72 2.56
CA ARG A 640 18.45 -17.69 2.77
C ARG A 640 17.15 -17.15 2.18
N GLY A 641 16.22 -18.04 1.83
CA GLY A 641 14.86 -17.63 1.47
C GLY A 641 14.19 -16.89 2.63
N LEU A 642 13.36 -15.89 2.32
CA LEU A 642 12.61 -15.15 3.33
C LEU A 642 11.76 -16.10 4.19
N ALA A 643 11.80 -15.88 5.50
CA ALA A 643 10.95 -16.52 6.48
C ALA A 643 9.99 -15.46 7.04
N VAL A 644 8.71 -15.75 7.02
CA VAL A 644 7.67 -14.83 7.49
C VAL A 644 7.13 -15.30 8.84
N GLN A 645 7.00 -14.35 9.77
CA GLN A 645 6.26 -14.55 11.02
C GLN A 645 4.96 -13.76 10.93
N GLY A 646 3.84 -14.38 11.30
CA GLY A 646 2.53 -13.73 11.30
C GLY A 646 1.51 -14.45 12.17
N LYS A 647 0.33 -13.85 12.29
CA LYS A 647 -0.77 -14.36 13.12
C LYS A 647 -2.08 -14.42 12.35
N TYR A 648 -2.87 -15.44 12.66
CA TYR A 648 -4.30 -15.45 12.39
C TYR A 648 -5.05 -15.87 13.65
N TYR A 649 -6.32 -15.53 13.69
CA TYR A 649 -7.17 -15.72 14.86
C TYR A 649 -8.43 -16.40 14.42
N TYR A 650 -8.92 -17.36 15.19
CA TYR A 650 -10.18 -17.99 14.83
C TYR A 650 -11.10 -18.21 16.03
N ARG A 651 -12.39 -18.19 15.73
CA ARG A 651 -13.46 -18.38 16.70
C ARG A 651 -14.63 -19.10 16.03
N ILE A 652 -15.31 -19.94 16.81
CA ILE A 652 -16.51 -20.65 16.38
C ILE A 652 -17.63 -20.19 17.31
N ASP A 653 -18.70 -19.70 16.69
CA ASP A 653 -19.83 -19.09 17.37
C ASP A 653 -21.15 -19.72 16.92
N SER A 654 -22.18 -19.58 17.75
CA SER A 654 -23.56 -19.80 17.30
C SER A 654 -23.92 -18.78 16.22
N LEU A 655 -24.78 -19.18 15.27
CA LEU A 655 -25.20 -18.35 14.15
C LEU A 655 -25.71 -16.98 14.65
N GLY A 656 -25.18 -15.88 14.10
CA GLY A 656 -25.52 -14.51 14.49
C GLY A 656 -24.70 -13.89 15.62
N GLU A 657 -23.82 -14.63 16.31
CA GLU A 657 -22.93 -14.06 17.34
C GLU A 657 -21.53 -13.71 16.83
N GLY A 658 -21.10 -14.32 15.72
CA GLY A 658 -19.74 -14.17 15.20
C GLY A 658 -19.39 -12.75 14.75
N ALA A 659 -20.38 -11.99 14.25
CA ALA A 659 -20.20 -10.62 13.77
C ALA A 659 -19.59 -9.70 14.83
N LYS A 660 -20.10 -9.78 16.06
CA LYS A 660 -19.61 -8.95 17.17
C LYS A 660 -18.12 -9.15 17.40
N TRP A 661 -17.66 -10.40 17.41
CA TRP A 661 -16.24 -10.72 17.56
C TRP A 661 -15.43 -10.25 16.35
N ARG A 662 -15.88 -10.54 15.12
CA ARG A 662 -15.16 -10.13 13.89
C ARG A 662 -14.91 -8.63 13.84
N ARG A 663 -15.92 -7.81 14.15
CA ARG A 663 -15.82 -6.35 14.10
C ARG A 663 -15.00 -5.77 15.25
N SER A 664 -15.30 -6.17 16.49
CA SER A 664 -14.59 -5.63 17.67
C SER A 664 -13.13 -6.06 17.68
N PHE A 665 -12.86 -7.36 17.58
CA PHE A 665 -11.51 -7.89 17.61
C PHE A 665 -10.71 -7.55 16.36
N GLY A 666 -11.36 -7.41 15.20
CA GLY A 666 -10.75 -6.86 13.99
C GLY A 666 -10.17 -5.46 14.21
N GLN A 667 -10.87 -4.60 14.95
CA GLN A 667 -10.36 -3.27 15.31
C GLN A 667 -9.20 -3.34 16.32
N GLU A 668 -9.20 -4.32 17.24
CA GLU A 668 -8.08 -4.56 18.16
C GLU A 668 -6.81 -4.98 17.40
N ILE A 669 -6.94 -5.82 16.37
CA ILE A 669 -5.82 -6.22 15.50
C ILE A 669 -5.29 -5.01 14.72
N TYR A 670 -6.17 -4.18 14.18
CA TYR A 670 -5.79 -3.01 13.38
C TYR A 670 -5.14 -1.90 14.23
N SER A 671 -5.57 -1.74 15.48
CA SER A 671 -5.11 -0.69 16.39
C SER A 671 -4.66 -1.29 17.73
N PRO A 672 -3.53 -2.00 17.76
CA PRO A 672 -2.99 -2.58 18.99
C PRO A 672 -2.49 -1.48 19.92
N LEU A 673 -2.28 -1.83 21.20
CA LEU A 673 -1.66 -0.93 22.17
C LEU A 673 -0.22 -0.58 21.73
N LEU A 674 0.10 0.72 21.75
CA LEU A 674 1.45 1.21 21.54
C LEU A 674 2.21 1.19 22.86
N LEU A 675 3.48 0.78 22.79
CA LEU A 675 4.35 0.67 23.96
C LEU A 675 5.49 1.67 23.90
N ALA A 676 5.75 2.32 25.02
CA ALA A 676 6.91 3.18 25.23
C ALA A 676 7.67 2.71 26.47
N PHE A 677 9.00 2.71 26.39
CA PHE A 677 9.88 2.23 27.45
C PHE A 677 10.79 3.35 27.95
N ALA A 678 10.91 3.45 29.28
CA ALA A 678 11.88 4.29 29.96
C ALA A 678 12.52 3.50 31.11
N GLU A 679 13.82 3.69 31.33
CA GLU A 679 14.56 3.11 32.44
C GLU A 679 14.86 4.22 33.45
N GLU A 680 14.06 4.30 34.51
CA GLU A 680 14.17 5.29 35.58
C GLU A 680 13.75 4.65 36.91
N ASP A 681 14.02 5.35 38.02
CA ASP A 681 13.43 5.01 39.31
C ASP A 681 11.91 5.20 39.27
N GLY A 682 11.15 4.16 39.65
CA GLY A 682 9.70 4.14 39.55
C GLY A 682 9.03 5.26 40.37
N ASP A 683 9.46 5.47 41.62
CA ASP A 683 8.88 6.48 42.50
C ASP A 683 9.17 7.90 41.98
N LYS A 684 10.38 8.11 41.45
CA LYS A 684 10.75 9.37 40.78
C LYS A 684 9.95 9.62 39.51
N TRP A 685 9.70 8.61 38.68
CA TRP A 685 8.85 8.75 37.49
C TRP A 685 7.42 9.12 37.87
N MET A 686 6.84 8.37 38.79
CA MET A 686 5.43 8.53 39.22
C MET A 686 5.16 9.86 39.93
N SER A 687 6.17 10.46 40.56
CA SER A 687 6.07 11.79 41.18
C SER A 687 6.26 12.95 40.20
N SER A 688 6.89 12.72 39.05
CA SER A 688 7.20 13.77 38.05
C SER A 688 6.32 13.73 36.80
N HIS A 689 5.63 12.61 36.55
CA HIS A 689 4.82 12.41 35.35
C HIS A 689 3.38 12.03 35.70
N THR A 690 2.46 12.34 34.80
CA THR A 690 1.07 11.85 34.89
C THR A 690 1.06 10.33 34.64
N PRO A 691 0.57 9.52 35.59
CA PRO A 691 0.71 8.07 35.50
C PRO A 691 -0.31 7.39 34.58
N ALA A 692 -1.48 8.01 34.38
CA ALA A 692 -2.49 7.59 33.42
C ALA A 692 -3.26 8.81 32.88
N PHE A 693 -3.72 8.72 31.64
CA PHE A 693 -4.42 9.79 30.95
C PHE A 693 -5.53 9.24 30.06
N SER A 694 -6.61 10.00 29.89
CA SER A 694 -7.69 9.75 28.93
C SER A 694 -7.90 11.00 28.09
N GLY A 695 -7.91 10.85 26.77
CA GLY A 695 -8.21 11.94 25.84
C GLY A 695 -9.70 12.28 25.74
N ILE A 696 -10.58 11.44 26.29
CA ILE A 696 -12.03 11.62 26.30
C ILE A 696 -12.56 11.72 27.73
N ASP A 697 -13.81 12.20 27.87
CA ASP A 697 -14.49 12.29 29.16
C ASP A 697 -14.50 10.93 29.87
N ALA A 698 -14.14 10.90 31.16
CA ALA A 698 -13.98 9.67 31.93
C ALA A 698 -15.29 8.87 32.09
N SER A 699 -16.45 9.51 31.90
CA SER A 699 -17.76 8.86 31.93
C SER A 699 -18.22 8.35 30.56
N TYR A 700 -17.41 8.51 29.53
CA TYR A 700 -17.78 8.27 28.14
C TYR A 700 -16.93 7.19 27.48
N SER A 701 -17.57 6.39 26.64
CA SER A 701 -16.94 5.50 25.67
C SER A 701 -17.62 5.67 24.32
N LEU A 702 -16.88 5.45 23.24
CA LEU A 702 -17.53 5.32 21.94
C LEU A 702 -18.47 4.11 21.96
N PRO A 703 -19.61 4.17 21.24
CA PRO A 703 -20.46 2.99 21.07
C PRO A 703 -19.67 1.83 20.44
N ASP A 704 -19.96 0.59 20.86
CA ASP A 704 -19.27 -0.63 20.39
C ASP A 704 -19.35 -0.85 18.86
N ASN A 705 -20.28 -0.17 18.19
CA ASN A 705 -20.44 -0.20 16.73
C ASN A 705 -19.75 0.96 16.00
N VAL A 706 -18.94 1.79 16.69
CA VAL A 706 -18.23 2.93 16.11
C VAL A 706 -16.73 2.84 16.36
N ALA A 707 -15.94 3.10 15.32
CA ALA A 707 -14.51 3.34 15.42
C ALA A 707 -14.13 4.78 15.03
N LEU A 708 -13.18 5.36 15.75
CA LEU A 708 -12.49 6.59 15.39
C LEU A 708 -11.34 6.25 14.43
N ILE A 709 -11.56 6.42 13.12
CA ILE A 709 -10.59 6.01 12.09
C ILE A 709 -9.64 7.15 11.67
N THR A 710 -9.93 8.40 12.04
CA THR A 710 -9.02 9.53 11.82
C THR A 710 -9.24 10.59 12.90
N LEU A 711 -8.14 11.01 13.52
CA LEU A 711 -8.07 12.20 14.35
C LEU A 711 -6.75 12.91 14.05
N GLN A 712 -6.81 14.06 13.39
CA GLN A 712 -5.62 14.75 12.92
C GLN A 712 -5.78 16.27 13.00
N GLU A 713 -4.80 16.96 13.58
CA GLU A 713 -4.69 18.42 13.51
C GLU A 713 -4.10 18.86 12.16
N LEU A 714 -4.72 19.86 11.54
CA LEU A 714 -4.31 20.48 10.29
C LEU A 714 -3.50 21.75 10.55
N GLU A 715 -2.78 22.23 9.53
CA GLU A 715 -1.88 23.40 9.64
C GLU A 715 -2.59 24.69 10.09
N ASP A 716 -3.88 24.82 9.77
CA ASP A 716 -4.73 25.96 10.17
C ASP A 716 -5.36 25.81 11.56
N GLY A 717 -4.97 24.79 12.33
CA GLY A 717 -5.48 24.49 13.67
C GLY A 717 -6.85 23.82 13.69
N LYS A 718 -7.46 23.51 12.54
CA LYS A 718 -8.66 22.67 12.47
C LYS A 718 -8.30 21.21 12.72
N VAL A 719 -9.27 20.44 13.20
CA VAL A 719 -9.12 18.99 13.40
C VAL A 719 -9.97 18.22 12.40
N LEU A 720 -9.33 17.35 11.63
CA LEU A 720 -9.96 16.36 10.78
C LEU A 720 -10.38 15.15 11.63
N LEU A 721 -11.67 14.87 11.66
CA LEU A 721 -12.29 13.77 12.38
C LEU A 721 -13.00 12.83 11.41
N ARG A 722 -12.79 11.51 11.54
CA ARG A 722 -13.60 10.49 10.85
C ARG A 722 -14.10 9.43 11.81
N LEU A 723 -15.39 9.18 11.76
CA LEU A 723 -16.07 8.15 12.52
C LEU A 723 -16.67 7.13 11.55
N ALA A 724 -16.47 5.85 11.82
CA ALA A 724 -16.97 4.75 11.00
C ALA A 724 -17.90 3.86 11.81
N HIS A 725 -19.07 3.56 11.25
CA HIS A 725 -19.89 2.45 11.73
C HIS A 725 -19.30 1.12 11.24
N LEU A 726 -19.11 0.18 12.17
CA LEU A 726 -18.37 -1.07 11.91
C LEU A 726 -19.21 -2.18 11.30
N TYR A 727 -20.53 -2.17 11.51
CA TYR A 727 -21.43 -3.27 11.11
C TYR A 727 -22.24 -2.93 9.86
N GLU A 728 -22.52 -3.96 9.07
CA GLU A 728 -23.48 -3.95 7.94
C GLU A 728 -24.91 -3.98 8.43
N ILE A 729 -25.86 -3.64 7.55
CA ILE A 729 -27.29 -3.73 7.85
C ILE A 729 -27.65 -5.20 8.11
N GLY A 730 -28.21 -5.49 9.29
CA GLY A 730 -28.65 -6.84 9.66
C GLY A 730 -27.53 -7.83 10.01
N GLU A 731 -26.28 -7.39 10.10
CA GLU A 731 -25.13 -8.26 10.46
C GLU A 731 -25.19 -8.73 11.92
N ASP A 732 -25.61 -7.86 12.84
CA ASP A 732 -25.79 -8.14 14.26
C ASP A 732 -27.11 -7.54 14.74
N SER A 733 -27.87 -8.29 15.53
CA SER A 733 -29.22 -7.89 15.97
C SER A 733 -29.25 -6.66 16.89
N VAL A 734 -28.14 -6.34 17.56
CA VAL A 734 -28.03 -5.25 18.54
C VAL A 734 -27.16 -4.11 18.02
N LEU A 735 -26.09 -4.42 17.28
CA LEU A 735 -25.06 -3.48 16.87
C LEU A 735 -25.25 -2.94 15.44
N SER A 736 -26.03 -3.60 14.59
CA SER A 736 -26.39 -3.11 13.25
C SER A 736 -27.54 -2.09 13.28
N VAL A 737 -27.47 -1.10 14.17
CA VAL A 737 -28.50 -0.07 14.37
C VAL A 737 -27.89 1.33 14.34
N MET A 738 -28.72 2.34 14.09
CA MET A 738 -28.30 3.75 14.16
C MET A 738 -27.69 4.07 15.53
N THR A 739 -26.54 4.73 15.54
CA THR A 739 -25.80 5.06 16.77
C THR A 739 -25.41 6.53 16.83
N ARG A 740 -25.00 7.01 18.00
CA ARG A 740 -24.70 8.42 18.27
C ARG A 740 -23.36 8.61 18.96
N VAL A 741 -22.58 9.58 18.51
CA VAL A 741 -21.32 10.01 19.12
C VAL A 741 -21.45 11.44 19.64
N GLU A 742 -21.14 11.66 20.91
CA GLU A 742 -21.21 12.96 21.58
C GLU A 742 -19.88 13.70 21.48
N LEU A 743 -19.76 14.66 20.56
CA LEU A 743 -18.48 15.35 20.31
C LEU A 743 -17.97 16.15 21.52
N LYS A 744 -18.87 16.64 22.38
CA LYS A 744 -18.50 17.34 23.62
C LYS A 744 -17.76 16.43 24.61
N LYS A 745 -18.15 15.16 24.68
CA LYS A 745 -17.51 14.15 25.54
C LYS A 745 -16.25 13.57 24.89
N LEU A 746 -16.19 13.56 23.55
CA LEU A 746 -15.00 13.17 22.80
C LEU A 746 -13.86 14.21 22.92
N PHE A 747 -14.19 15.49 23.10
CA PHE A 747 -13.23 16.57 23.29
C PHE A 747 -13.45 17.32 24.61
N PRO A 748 -13.24 16.66 25.76
CA PRO A 748 -13.46 17.26 27.06
C PRO A 748 -12.55 18.48 27.25
N GLY A 749 -13.10 19.54 27.85
CA GLY A 749 -12.36 20.78 28.12
C GLY A 749 -12.06 21.65 26.90
N LYS A 750 -12.45 21.25 25.67
CA LYS A 750 -12.34 22.10 24.48
C LYS A 750 -13.72 22.59 24.04
N LYS A 751 -13.83 23.89 23.74
CA LYS A 751 -15.07 24.48 23.21
C LYS A 751 -15.05 24.41 21.68
N ILE A 752 -15.97 23.63 21.12
CA ILE A 752 -16.13 23.49 19.66
C ILE A 752 -16.87 24.72 19.13
N ALA A 753 -16.22 25.48 18.25
CA ALA A 753 -16.77 26.67 17.60
C ALA A 753 -17.61 26.31 16.37
N LYS A 754 -17.09 25.40 15.52
CA LYS A 754 -17.75 24.99 14.27
C LYS A 754 -17.43 23.54 13.97
N VAL A 755 -18.44 22.82 13.48
CA VAL A 755 -18.30 21.49 12.87
C VAL A 755 -18.80 21.59 11.44
N THR A 756 -17.94 21.25 10.48
CA THR A 756 -18.29 21.25 9.05
C THR A 756 -18.18 19.82 8.54
N GLU A 757 -19.26 19.28 7.99
CA GLU A 757 -19.26 17.94 7.41
C GLU A 757 -18.75 17.97 5.97
N MET A 758 -17.81 17.09 5.66
CA MET A 758 -17.07 17.09 4.41
C MET A 758 -17.25 15.77 3.64
N SER A 759 -16.83 15.77 2.38
CA SER A 759 -16.52 14.57 1.62
C SER A 759 -15.49 13.69 2.35
N LEU A 760 -15.37 12.40 1.98
CA LEU A 760 -14.44 11.47 2.63
C LEU A 760 -12.98 11.94 2.59
N SER A 761 -12.56 12.59 1.49
CA SER A 761 -11.23 13.18 1.32
C SER A 761 -11.08 14.57 1.94
N ALA A 762 -12.13 15.09 2.58
CA ALA A 762 -12.19 16.41 3.21
C ALA A 762 -11.94 17.60 2.27
N ASN A 763 -12.25 17.46 0.97
CA ASN A 763 -11.98 18.48 -0.05
C ASN A 763 -13.23 19.24 -0.55
N GLN A 764 -14.43 18.82 -0.14
CA GLN A 764 -15.71 19.44 -0.51
C GLN A 764 -16.65 19.35 0.68
N GLU A 765 -17.51 20.36 0.88
CA GLU A 765 -18.58 20.25 1.89
C GLU A 765 -19.62 19.22 1.44
N ARG A 766 -20.13 18.41 2.38
CA ARG A 766 -21.07 17.32 2.06
C ARG A 766 -22.33 17.85 1.39
N GLU A 767 -22.86 18.99 1.86
CA GLU A 767 -24.08 19.57 1.32
C GLU A 767 -23.93 19.99 -0.15
N GLU A 768 -22.78 20.56 -0.52
CA GLU A 768 -22.49 20.94 -1.90
C GLU A 768 -22.31 19.73 -2.82
N MET A 769 -21.68 18.67 -2.31
CA MET A 769 -21.48 17.42 -3.04
C MET A 769 -22.82 16.73 -3.34
N GLU A 770 -23.73 16.63 -2.35
CA GLU A 770 -25.04 15.99 -2.54
C GLU A 770 -25.92 16.75 -3.53
N LYS A 771 -25.83 18.08 -3.59
CA LYS A 771 -26.53 18.91 -4.61
C LYS A 771 -26.09 18.59 -6.05
N ARG A 772 -24.88 18.09 -6.24
CA ARG A 772 -24.28 17.78 -7.56
C ARG A 772 -24.36 16.29 -7.91
N ARG A 773 -25.00 15.47 -7.06
CA ARG A 773 -25.08 14.03 -7.30
C ARG A 773 -25.92 13.76 -8.55
N LEU A 774 -25.32 13.07 -9.52
CA LEU A 774 -26.01 12.65 -10.74
C LEU A 774 -27.09 11.63 -10.40
N VAL A 775 -28.27 11.80 -11.00
CA VAL A 775 -29.36 10.84 -10.95
C VAL A 775 -29.26 9.97 -12.19
N TRP A 776 -29.19 8.66 -11.99
CA TRP A 776 -29.12 7.67 -13.05
C TRP A 776 -30.41 6.85 -13.09
N GLU A 777 -30.89 6.55 -14.28
CA GLU A 777 -31.91 5.52 -14.48
C GLU A 777 -31.20 4.18 -14.55
N VAL A 778 -31.39 3.32 -13.54
CA VAL A 778 -30.73 2.01 -13.46
C VAL A 778 -31.71 0.92 -13.87
N GLU A 779 -31.29 0.06 -14.79
CA GLU A 779 -32.09 -1.08 -15.26
C GLU A 779 -32.45 -2.00 -14.09
N GLY A 780 -33.74 -2.28 -13.91
CA GLY A 780 -34.25 -3.14 -12.83
C GLY A 780 -34.64 -2.41 -11.54
N GLU A 781 -34.47 -1.08 -11.43
CA GLU A 781 -35.01 -0.31 -10.30
C GLU A 781 -36.52 -0.05 -10.49
N GLU A 782 -37.38 -0.88 -9.90
CA GLU A 782 -38.82 -0.61 -9.79
C GLU A 782 -39.09 0.52 -8.75
N ASN A 783 -39.00 1.80 -9.12
CA ASN A 783 -39.56 2.98 -8.41
C ASN A 783 -39.41 3.11 -6.87
N GLN A 784 -38.64 2.25 -6.22
CA GLN A 784 -38.38 2.22 -4.79
C GLN A 784 -36.86 2.18 -4.63
N ASN A 785 -36.23 3.34 -4.79
CA ASN A 785 -34.90 3.51 -4.22
C ASN A 785 -35.00 3.11 -2.74
N PRO A 786 -34.36 2.03 -2.27
CA PRO A 786 -34.28 1.80 -0.84
C PRO A 786 -33.59 3.04 -0.27
N LYS A 787 -34.36 3.80 0.51
CA LYS A 787 -33.90 5.07 1.08
C LYS A 787 -32.71 4.74 1.97
N VAL A 788 -31.49 4.93 1.45
CA VAL A 788 -30.26 4.61 2.19
C VAL A 788 -30.35 5.34 3.52
N VAL A 789 -30.46 4.57 4.59
CA VAL A 789 -30.55 5.12 5.94
C VAL A 789 -29.20 5.79 6.22
N ARG A 790 -29.23 7.07 6.58
CA ARG A 790 -28.04 7.87 6.87
C ARG A 790 -28.26 8.67 8.14
N GLY A 791 -27.17 8.94 8.86
CA GLY A 791 -27.21 9.85 10.00
C GLY A 791 -27.68 11.25 9.60
N SER A 792 -28.40 11.90 10.51
CA SER A 792 -28.85 13.27 10.31
C SER A 792 -27.71 14.29 10.36
N GLN A 793 -27.97 15.52 9.89
CA GLN A 793 -27.04 16.63 10.00
C GLN A 793 -26.72 16.91 11.47
N VAL A 794 -25.45 17.23 11.76
CA VAL A 794 -25.01 17.53 13.13
C VAL A 794 -25.70 18.80 13.63
N ASP A 795 -26.45 18.67 14.73
CA ASP A 795 -27.05 19.82 15.42
C ASP A 795 -25.93 20.64 16.09
N PRO A 796 -25.76 21.94 15.75
CA PRO A 796 -24.66 22.76 16.27
C PRO A 796 -24.74 23.03 17.78
N LYS A 797 -25.91 22.83 18.41
CA LYS A 797 -26.09 22.99 19.87
C LYS A 797 -25.83 21.69 20.62
N LYS A 798 -26.31 20.56 20.07
CA LYS A 798 -26.12 19.24 20.69
C LYS A 798 -24.70 18.71 20.47
N LEU A 799 -24.15 18.92 19.27
CA LEU A 799 -22.87 18.39 18.80
C LEU A 799 -22.82 16.85 18.89
N GLU A 800 -23.88 16.21 18.38
CA GLU A 800 -24.03 14.77 18.28
C GLU A 800 -23.94 14.34 16.81
N VAL A 801 -23.18 13.27 16.55
CA VAL A 801 -23.05 12.66 15.22
C VAL A 801 -23.82 11.35 15.19
N GLU A 802 -24.83 11.26 14.34
CA GLU A 802 -25.52 10.00 14.04
C GLU A 802 -24.77 9.21 12.96
N LEU A 803 -24.66 7.89 13.11
CA LEU A 803 -24.05 7.01 12.12
C LEU A 803 -24.98 5.84 11.85
N ALA A 804 -25.37 5.68 10.59
CA ALA A 804 -26.07 4.49 10.12
C ALA A 804 -25.08 3.32 9.89
N PRO A 805 -25.55 2.07 9.81
CA PRO A 805 -24.72 0.92 9.44
C PRO A 805 -23.87 1.19 8.17
N MET A 806 -22.60 0.78 8.21
CA MET A 806 -21.56 1.04 7.21
C MET A 806 -21.22 2.51 6.89
N GLU A 807 -21.83 3.51 7.53
CA GLU A 807 -21.54 4.91 7.26
C GLU A 807 -20.13 5.32 7.76
N ILE A 808 -19.41 6.09 6.95
CA ILE A 808 -18.22 6.85 7.39
C ILE A 808 -18.54 8.32 7.21
N ARG A 809 -18.45 9.09 8.28
CA ARG A 809 -18.66 10.54 8.24
C ARG A 809 -17.36 11.28 8.56
N THR A 810 -17.09 12.33 7.79
CA THR A 810 -15.85 13.12 7.84
C THR A 810 -16.17 14.55 8.23
N PHE A 811 -15.44 15.10 9.20
CA PHE A 811 -15.68 16.43 9.73
C PHE A 811 -14.40 17.24 9.86
N LEU A 812 -14.51 18.55 9.64
CA LEU A 812 -13.55 19.54 10.09
C LEU A 812 -14.11 20.24 11.33
N ILE A 813 -13.39 20.12 12.44
CA ILE A 813 -13.76 20.70 13.73
C ILE A 813 -12.84 21.89 14.00
N GLN A 814 -13.45 23.04 14.26
CA GLN A 814 -12.75 24.23 14.72
C GLN A 814 -13.05 24.45 16.19
N PHE A 815 -12.01 24.62 17.00
CA PHE A 815 -12.13 24.96 18.42
C PHE A 815 -12.05 26.48 18.62
N GLU A 816 -12.66 26.99 19.68
CA GLU A 816 -12.43 28.37 20.11
C GLU A 816 -10.99 28.51 20.63
N VAL A 817 -10.30 29.57 20.21
CA VAL A 817 -8.96 29.88 20.69
C VAL A 817 -9.09 30.51 22.07
N ASP A 818 -8.55 29.84 23.09
CA ASP A 818 -8.51 30.39 24.43
C ASP A 818 -7.48 31.54 24.45
N LEU A 819 -7.95 32.78 24.70
CA LEU A 819 -7.14 34.01 24.59
C LEU A 819 -5.93 34.01 25.53
N MET A 820 -5.94 33.22 26.62
CA MET A 820 -4.80 33.06 27.51
C MET A 820 -3.66 32.23 26.89
N THR A 821 -3.96 31.25 26.03
CA THR A 821 -2.96 30.37 25.41
C THR A 821 -2.26 31.05 24.22
N ALA A 822 -2.97 31.95 23.53
CA ALA A 822 -2.40 32.80 22.49
C ALA A 822 -1.36 33.79 23.08
N ALA A 823 -1.59 34.31 24.28
CA ALA A 823 -0.64 35.18 24.97
C ALA A 823 0.65 34.43 25.34
N PHE A 824 0.58 33.16 25.75
CA PHE A 824 1.74 32.34 26.10
C PHE A 824 2.60 31.92 24.90
N LYS A 825 2.00 31.66 23.73
CA LYS A 825 2.78 31.43 22.49
C LYS A 825 3.52 32.70 22.06
N SER A 826 2.92 33.88 22.22
CA SER A 826 3.56 35.14 21.84
C SER A 826 4.74 35.56 22.73
N THR A 827 4.85 35.04 23.96
CA THR A 827 5.96 35.35 24.88
C THR A 827 7.11 34.35 24.83
N VAL A 828 6.94 33.19 24.21
CA VAL A 828 8.03 32.20 24.03
C VAL A 828 8.74 32.39 22.67
N ASP A 829 8.07 33.02 21.69
CA ASP A 829 8.63 33.35 20.38
C ASP A 829 9.16 34.81 20.27
N ALA A 830 9.34 35.51 21.40
CA ALA A 830 9.87 36.88 21.46
C ALA A 830 11.28 36.97 22.09
#